data_AF-A0A4P2QY80-F1
#
_entry.id   AF-A0A4P2QY80-F1
#
_cell.length_a   1.000
_cell.length_b   1.000
_cell.length_c   1.000
_cell.angle_alpha   90.00
_cell.angle_beta   90.00
_cell.angle_gamma   90.00
#
_symmetry.space_group_name_H-M   'P 1'
#
loop_
_entity.id
_entity.type
_entity.pdbx_description
1 polymer ?
#
loop_
_entity_poly.entity_id
_entity_poly.type
_entity_poly.pdbx_seq_one_letter_code
_entity_poly.pdbx_strand_id
1 'polypeptide(L)'
;MTKQDALLDVFLSTAKKDVFHSVEHRGQIWREDPFDVDSVHEEARTAFQRLLTQVTTPPGLDAGRILLLLGESGSGKTHLVRAFRNHVHLNGLGFVGYMQMTTSVTSYSRYLVSNLVDSLDQTYYEALGTGSGLLRLSNAVAARCGDPESIRSLNEREDLDADEVVDLVERAADRLIRHPRYADLDLDLIRALLYLQRQDPALKKRVVKYMRCEVLSEREQKLLGGLSPKREEEDAQHLVEQLGRLMWACDSRALVLCVDQFEDSYRVNDAESLFRRVMSSLCAVADQVPSSIIVIACLKDYYETMRARLTRSTLDRVERDPAPVHLVAERRKEEIAPIIQKRLAYLYETAGHAPADGAVDPLYPMPREFVEQLSGMSVRAALNECQIFRDACIDAGRIVAQWGTSAPPSTRPRTPADQDVRAAKEKIEQEWNDFLAQFEDDPSEDDAEIAALFAWAVNQCAEEIGSGIRFDARPRDEAIEIDIRIPSPGGATRVVEEILVVVCNRAPQGGGLRAQFEDARRRAGRRTLALLRCGEFPRNPNTQVHSALAEILKNGGRKAVFEESDQRTLAAFHRFHETHARREHFSDWLREENHISRLLPLIHVLDLDHLDRFEQELPPSAPAPRSRGAAPSPFDTSPASPGAPPPAAGPDGATPGNVDGAAPREALSLALGTTGELVSHKITLDAGQLTAHAAFLGSTGSGKTTLALNLIEQLLLHGVPAILIDRKGDLCGYARQTLFTRAPPEAALEARRRALAERLDIALFTPGHPGGRQLGLSLMPSGIEALPDLERDQAAGYAAHALGDMLGYKQTRKDKGLRTVLVQAFQLFAAHGASRKLDVASLIELIANEDPALVATLGRLDTRLFKDLVHDLEVLKLNTADLLSMDGEALDVELLLGLGPHAQPGKTRLSIVSTKFLGDSARVLFWVAQLLLALSRWVSRAPSPHLRAVVLLDEADMYLPAQSQPATKAPMENLLRRARSGGLEHRSG
;
A
#
# COMPACT_ATOMS: atom_id res chain seq x y z
N MET A 1 -17.97 -41.48 20.07
CA MET A 1 -17.74 -40.55 18.95
C MET A 1 -16.91 -41.29 17.93
N THR A 2 -17.42 -41.41 16.71
CA THR A 2 -16.61 -41.91 15.59
C THR A 2 -15.48 -40.90 15.32
N LYS A 3 -14.37 -41.33 14.70
CA LYS A 3 -13.27 -40.40 14.36
C LYS A 3 -13.74 -39.25 13.45
N GLN A 4 -14.75 -39.50 12.61
CA GLN A 4 -15.40 -38.46 11.79
C GLN A 4 -16.11 -37.41 12.65
N ASP A 5 -16.78 -37.82 13.74
CA ASP A 5 -17.42 -36.87 14.66
C ASP A 5 -16.38 -35.93 15.30
N ALA A 6 -15.19 -36.45 15.67
CA ALA A 6 -14.13 -35.63 16.26
C ALA A 6 -13.51 -34.63 15.24
N LEU A 7 -13.26 -35.05 14.00
CA LEU A 7 -12.77 -34.15 12.95
C LEU A 7 -13.79 -33.06 12.61
N LEU A 8 -15.07 -33.42 12.60
CA LEU A 8 -16.15 -32.47 12.38
C LEU A 8 -16.25 -31.46 13.51
N ASP A 9 -16.15 -31.88 14.77
CA ASP A 9 -16.15 -30.98 15.92
C ASP A 9 -14.99 -29.98 15.85
N VAL A 10 -13.80 -30.42 15.44
CA VAL A 10 -12.64 -29.52 15.24
C VAL A 10 -12.91 -28.54 14.09
N PHE A 11 -13.45 -29.00 12.95
CA PHE A 11 -13.76 -28.13 11.82
C PHE A 11 -14.80 -27.05 12.15
N LEU A 12 -15.80 -27.42 12.94
CA LEU A 12 -16.88 -26.55 13.43
C LEU A 12 -16.47 -25.67 14.63
N SER A 13 -15.25 -25.82 15.15
CA SER A 13 -14.72 -24.97 16.21
C SER A 13 -14.14 -23.66 15.66
N THR A 14 -14.05 -22.65 16.54
CA THR A 14 -13.35 -21.38 16.28
C THR A 14 -11.83 -21.50 16.29
N ALA A 15 -11.29 -22.65 16.69
CA ALA A 15 -9.86 -22.90 16.78
C ALA A 15 -9.19 -22.65 15.41
N LYS A 16 -8.10 -21.87 15.38
CA LYS A 16 -7.39 -21.51 14.15
C LYS A 16 -8.35 -20.99 13.06
N LYS A 17 -9.17 -19.98 13.41
CA LYS A 17 -10.14 -19.36 12.50
C LYS A 17 -9.51 -18.97 11.15
N ASP A 18 -8.24 -18.57 11.17
CA ASP A 18 -7.49 -18.10 9.99
C ASP A 18 -6.81 -19.21 9.18
N VAL A 19 -7.16 -20.49 9.37
CA VAL A 19 -6.51 -21.60 8.64
C VAL A 19 -6.68 -21.50 7.12
N PHE A 20 -7.69 -20.78 6.62
CA PHE A 20 -7.88 -20.49 5.19
C PHE A 20 -7.56 -19.02 4.84
N HIS A 21 -6.81 -18.31 5.68
CA HIS A 21 -6.33 -16.97 5.35
C HIS A 21 -5.39 -16.99 4.15
N SER A 22 -5.58 -16.03 3.23
CA SER A 22 -5.10 -16.11 1.86
C SER A 22 -4.00 -15.09 1.49
N VAL A 23 -3.62 -14.22 2.41
CA VAL A 23 -2.56 -13.22 2.21
C VAL A 23 -1.30 -13.66 2.94
N GLU A 24 -0.20 -13.71 2.20
CA GLU A 24 1.14 -13.85 2.75
C GLU A 24 1.81 -12.49 2.88
N HIS A 25 2.48 -12.25 4.01
CA HIS A 25 3.11 -10.98 4.34
C HIS A 25 4.60 -11.15 4.62
N ARG A 26 5.37 -10.06 4.54
CA ARG A 26 6.84 -10.04 4.67
C ARG A 26 7.38 -10.87 5.84
N GLY A 27 6.79 -10.74 7.02
CA GLY A 27 7.25 -11.44 8.23
C GLY A 27 7.13 -12.97 8.16
N GLN A 28 6.27 -13.51 7.29
CA GLN A 28 6.04 -14.95 7.17
C GLN A 28 7.12 -15.67 6.35
N ILE A 29 7.92 -14.95 5.58
CA ILE A 29 9.00 -15.52 4.75
C ILE A 29 10.04 -16.25 5.60
N TRP A 30 10.22 -15.83 6.86
CA TRP A 30 11.16 -16.42 7.80
C TRP A 30 10.63 -17.69 8.47
N ARG A 31 9.33 -17.99 8.33
CA ARG A 31 8.67 -19.16 8.92
C ARG A 31 8.53 -20.31 7.92
N GLU A 32 8.53 -21.53 8.46
CA GLU A 32 8.15 -22.71 7.70
C GLU A 32 6.71 -22.60 7.20
N ASP A 33 6.47 -23.05 5.96
CA ASP A 33 5.13 -23.08 5.40
C ASP A 33 4.57 -24.51 5.39
N PRO A 34 3.72 -24.87 6.36
CA PRO A 34 3.10 -26.20 6.38
C PRO A 34 2.11 -26.40 5.23
N PHE A 35 1.72 -25.34 4.51
CA PHE A 35 0.69 -25.37 3.48
C PHE A 35 1.23 -25.37 2.05
N ASP A 36 2.54 -25.28 1.87
CA ASP A 36 3.17 -25.24 0.54
C ASP A 36 2.88 -26.52 -0.26
N VAL A 37 2.57 -26.40 -1.55
CA VAL A 37 2.27 -27.55 -2.43
C VAL A 37 3.21 -27.53 -3.63
N ASP A 38 4.00 -28.59 -3.77
CA ASP A 38 5.08 -28.67 -4.79
C ASP A 38 4.58 -28.62 -6.24
N SER A 39 3.34 -29.05 -6.50
CA SER A 39 2.75 -28.97 -7.85
C SER A 39 2.41 -27.53 -8.26
N VAL A 40 2.27 -26.60 -7.31
CA VAL A 40 1.98 -25.20 -7.61
C VAL A 40 3.24 -24.51 -8.12
N HIS A 41 3.17 -23.99 -9.35
CA HIS A 41 4.30 -23.37 -10.08
C HIS A 41 5.49 -24.32 -10.26
N GLU A 42 5.21 -25.60 -10.54
CA GLU A 42 6.22 -26.66 -10.74
C GLU A 42 7.33 -26.25 -11.72
N GLU A 43 7.00 -25.56 -12.81
CA GLU A 43 7.98 -25.04 -13.78
C GLU A 43 8.99 -24.08 -13.12
N ALA A 44 8.51 -23.13 -12.32
CA ALA A 44 9.36 -22.17 -11.63
C ALA A 44 10.24 -22.85 -10.57
N ARG A 45 9.68 -23.81 -9.83
CA ARG A 45 10.42 -24.61 -8.84
C ARG A 45 11.52 -25.44 -9.49
N THR A 46 11.19 -26.11 -10.59
CA THR A 46 12.15 -26.94 -11.35
C THR A 46 13.27 -26.07 -11.93
N ALA A 47 12.93 -24.89 -12.48
CA ALA A 47 13.92 -23.94 -12.96
C ALA A 47 14.85 -23.48 -11.84
N PHE A 48 14.30 -23.08 -10.69
CA PHE A 48 15.08 -22.64 -9.53
C PHE A 48 15.98 -23.75 -8.97
N GLN A 49 15.46 -24.96 -8.78
CA GLN A 49 16.23 -26.11 -8.29
C GLN A 49 17.38 -26.48 -9.24
N ARG A 50 17.14 -26.41 -10.56
CA ARG A 50 18.19 -26.59 -11.56
C ARG A 50 19.29 -25.55 -11.42
N LEU A 51 18.94 -24.27 -11.29
CA LEU A 51 19.92 -23.20 -11.06
C LEU A 51 20.69 -23.43 -9.76
N LEU A 52 19.98 -23.77 -8.68
CA LEU A 52 20.58 -24.04 -7.37
C LEU A 52 21.59 -25.17 -7.44
N THR A 53 21.25 -26.26 -8.13
CA THR A 53 22.17 -27.38 -8.37
C THR A 53 23.39 -26.93 -9.17
N GLN A 54 23.22 -26.12 -10.22
CA GLN A 54 24.31 -25.62 -11.05
C GLN A 54 25.28 -24.71 -10.26
N VAL A 55 24.77 -23.77 -9.47
CA VAL A 55 25.63 -22.83 -8.72
C VAL A 55 26.28 -23.46 -7.50
N THR A 56 25.72 -24.56 -6.95
CA THR A 56 26.27 -25.26 -5.78
C THR A 56 27.21 -26.42 -6.14
N THR A 57 27.23 -26.86 -7.41
CA THR A 57 28.06 -27.98 -7.87
C THR A 57 29.42 -27.51 -8.39
N PRO A 58 30.56 -27.94 -7.82
CA PRO A 58 31.89 -27.63 -8.36
C PRO A 58 32.06 -28.16 -9.81
N PRO A 59 32.76 -27.43 -10.70
CA PRO A 59 33.62 -26.26 -10.46
C PRO A 59 32.90 -24.92 -10.26
N GLY A 60 31.56 -24.91 -10.27
CA GLY A 60 30.74 -23.69 -10.26
C GLY A 60 30.50 -23.14 -11.66
N LEU A 61 29.73 -22.05 -11.75
CA LEU A 61 29.50 -21.31 -12.99
C LEU A 61 30.53 -20.18 -13.14
N ASP A 62 30.62 -19.58 -14.33
CA ASP A 62 31.46 -18.39 -14.57
C ASP A 62 30.82 -17.09 -14.05
N ALA A 63 29.49 -17.10 -13.90
CA ALA A 63 28.69 -15.99 -13.37
C ALA A 63 27.42 -16.56 -12.72
N GLY A 64 26.80 -15.77 -11.85
CA GLY A 64 25.54 -16.08 -11.20
C GLY A 64 24.38 -16.14 -12.20
N ARG A 65 23.17 -16.38 -11.69
CA ARG A 65 21.96 -16.53 -12.52
C ARG A 65 20.85 -15.63 -12.03
N ILE A 66 20.07 -15.08 -12.97
CA ILE A 66 18.92 -14.22 -12.68
C ILE A 66 17.65 -14.93 -13.13
N LEU A 67 16.80 -15.31 -12.19
CA LEU A 67 15.49 -15.91 -12.45
C LEU A 67 14.41 -14.83 -12.37
N LEU A 68 13.84 -14.47 -13.52
CA LEU A 68 12.72 -13.54 -13.60
C LEU A 68 11.37 -14.29 -13.51
N LEU A 69 10.55 -13.93 -12.53
CA LEU A 69 9.21 -14.44 -12.30
C LEU A 69 8.17 -13.36 -12.63
N LEU A 70 7.37 -13.59 -13.67
CA LEU A 70 6.35 -12.66 -14.15
C LEU A 70 4.96 -13.21 -13.88
N GLY A 71 4.16 -12.54 -13.04
CA GLY A 71 2.82 -13.02 -12.70
C GLY A 71 1.85 -11.90 -12.38
N GLU A 72 0.57 -12.14 -12.63
CA GLU A 72 -0.52 -11.22 -12.27
C GLU A 72 -0.64 -11.04 -10.74
N SER A 73 -1.44 -10.07 -10.30
CA SER A 73 -1.73 -9.91 -8.88
C SER A 73 -2.43 -11.16 -8.33
N GLY A 74 -1.97 -11.66 -7.19
CA GLY A 74 -2.54 -12.88 -6.58
C GLY A 74 -2.07 -14.21 -7.21
N SER A 75 -1.12 -14.19 -8.14
CA SER A 75 -0.49 -15.41 -8.70
C SER A 75 0.38 -16.19 -7.71
N GLY A 76 0.65 -15.66 -6.50
CA GLY A 76 1.44 -16.35 -5.47
C GLY A 76 2.96 -16.11 -5.54
N LYS A 77 3.39 -14.95 -6.05
CA LYS A 77 4.82 -14.55 -6.14
C LYS A 77 5.56 -14.65 -4.80
N THR A 78 5.07 -13.97 -3.77
CA THR A 78 5.68 -13.94 -2.42
C THR A 78 5.73 -15.34 -1.78
N HIS A 79 4.68 -16.14 -1.98
CA HIS A 79 4.62 -17.54 -1.54
C HIS A 79 5.66 -18.42 -2.23
N LEU A 80 5.86 -18.24 -3.54
CA LEU A 80 6.90 -18.96 -4.26
C LEU A 80 8.31 -18.57 -3.80
N VAL A 81 8.54 -17.30 -3.47
CA VAL A 81 9.80 -16.81 -2.88
C VAL A 81 10.06 -17.46 -1.51
N ARG A 82 9.02 -17.54 -0.66
CA ARG A 82 9.07 -18.25 0.63
C ARG A 82 9.40 -19.73 0.45
N ALA A 83 8.77 -20.40 -0.54
CA ALA A 83 9.06 -21.79 -0.87
C ALA A 83 10.51 -22.01 -1.30
N PHE A 84 11.06 -21.10 -2.14
CA PHE A 84 12.48 -21.14 -2.53
C PHE A 84 13.40 -21.00 -1.31
N ARG A 85 13.12 -20.04 -0.42
CA ARG A 85 13.88 -19.85 0.82
C ARG A 85 13.87 -21.11 1.67
N ASN A 86 12.69 -21.69 1.90
CA ASN A 86 12.54 -22.91 2.70
C ASN A 86 13.29 -24.08 2.08
N HIS A 87 13.22 -24.25 0.76
CA HIS A 87 13.97 -25.30 0.06
C HIS A 87 15.49 -25.14 0.22
N VAL A 88 16.02 -23.91 0.07
CA VAL A 88 17.45 -23.64 0.23
C VAL A 88 17.91 -23.93 1.66
N HIS A 89 17.19 -23.42 2.67
CA HIS A 89 17.62 -23.53 4.07
C HIS A 89 17.39 -24.92 4.67
N LEU A 90 16.28 -25.59 4.36
CA LEU A 90 16.00 -26.95 4.82
C LEU A 90 17.10 -27.93 4.39
N ASN A 91 17.52 -27.83 3.12
CA ASN A 91 18.59 -28.66 2.55
C ASN A 91 19.99 -28.10 2.85
N GLY A 92 20.07 -26.95 3.53
CA GLY A 92 21.30 -26.25 3.85
C GLY A 92 22.07 -25.72 2.64
N LEU A 93 21.49 -25.63 1.44
CA LEU A 93 22.18 -25.39 0.16
C LEU A 93 22.69 -23.95 -0.01
N GLY A 94 22.32 -23.03 0.87
CA GLY A 94 22.61 -21.61 0.68
C GLY A 94 22.12 -20.72 1.82
N PHE A 95 22.23 -19.43 1.57
CA PHE A 95 21.66 -18.37 2.40
C PHE A 95 20.80 -17.45 1.51
N VAL A 96 19.67 -17.00 2.04
CA VAL A 96 18.67 -16.24 1.28
C VAL A 96 18.49 -14.86 1.88
N GLY A 97 18.67 -13.82 1.06
CA GLY A 97 18.27 -12.45 1.35
C GLY A 97 16.92 -12.12 0.72
N TYR A 98 16.03 -11.45 1.45
CA TYR A 98 14.73 -11.00 0.93
C TYR A 98 14.59 -9.48 1.06
N MET A 99 14.08 -8.82 0.02
CA MET A 99 13.80 -7.40 0.03
C MET A 99 12.59 -7.04 -0.84
N GLN A 100 11.86 -6.02 -0.44
CA GLN A 100 10.77 -5.40 -1.20
C GLN A 100 11.26 -4.10 -1.83
N MET A 101 10.63 -3.64 -2.90
CA MET A 101 10.96 -2.33 -3.47
C MET A 101 10.29 -1.20 -2.68
N THR A 102 11.06 -0.14 -2.39
CA THR A 102 10.59 1.08 -1.70
C THR A 102 10.91 2.32 -2.53
N THR A 103 10.10 3.37 -2.35
CA THR A 103 10.17 4.60 -3.13
C THR A 103 11.14 5.65 -2.60
N SER A 104 11.80 5.37 -1.48
CA SER A 104 12.46 6.37 -0.63
C SER A 104 13.98 6.20 -0.49
N VAL A 105 14.54 5.20 -1.18
CA VAL A 105 15.96 4.82 -1.06
C VAL A 105 16.85 5.66 -1.99
N THR A 106 17.79 6.39 -1.41
CA THR A 106 18.81 7.16 -2.12
C THR A 106 19.97 6.29 -2.62
N SER A 107 20.33 5.25 -1.85
CA SER A 107 21.43 4.31 -2.14
C SER A 107 20.95 2.86 -2.17
N TYR A 108 20.81 2.27 -3.36
CA TYR A 108 20.31 0.90 -3.46
C TYR A 108 21.31 -0.15 -2.94
N SER A 109 22.63 0.08 -3.10
CA SER A 109 23.65 -0.86 -2.61
C SER A 109 23.61 -0.99 -1.09
N ARG A 110 23.43 0.13 -0.36
CA ARG A 110 23.25 0.11 1.10
C ARG A 110 21.95 -0.56 1.51
N TYR A 111 20.86 -0.28 0.79
CA TYR A 111 19.58 -0.95 1.02
C TYR A 111 19.68 -2.47 0.84
N LEU A 112 20.37 -2.93 -0.21
CA LEU A 112 20.59 -4.35 -0.47
C LEU A 112 21.39 -5.02 0.64
N VAL A 113 22.50 -4.42 1.09
CA VAL A 113 23.29 -4.92 2.22
C VAL A 113 22.46 -4.99 3.49
N SER A 114 21.76 -3.91 3.84
CA SER A 114 20.98 -3.84 5.07
C SER A 114 19.94 -4.97 5.13
N ASN A 115 19.15 -5.15 4.07
CA ASN A 115 18.16 -6.23 4.01
C ASN A 115 18.79 -7.63 3.94
N LEU A 116 19.94 -7.80 3.30
CA LEU A 116 20.66 -9.07 3.31
C LEU A 116 21.15 -9.40 4.73
N VAL A 117 21.73 -8.44 5.44
CA VAL A 117 22.19 -8.63 6.82
C VAL A 117 21.00 -8.91 7.74
N ASP A 118 19.90 -8.19 7.60
CA ASP A 118 18.66 -8.46 8.34
C ASP A 118 18.17 -9.89 8.08
N SER A 119 18.16 -10.32 6.82
CA SER A 119 17.76 -11.68 6.43
C SER A 119 18.67 -12.75 7.03
N LEU A 120 19.98 -12.47 7.14
CA LEU A 120 20.94 -13.38 7.76
C LEU A 120 20.86 -13.34 9.30
N ASP A 121 20.41 -12.23 9.88
CA ASP A 121 20.22 -12.09 11.32
C ASP A 121 18.96 -12.84 11.81
N GLN A 122 17.99 -13.06 10.92
CA GLN A 122 16.81 -13.89 11.17
C GLN A 122 17.15 -15.38 11.39
N THR A 123 16.21 -16.09 12.04
CA THR A 123 16.33 -17.54 12.28
C THR A 123 16.51 -18.28 10.95
N TYR A 124 17.57 -19.10 10.85
CA TYR A 124 17.93 -19.77 9.59
C TYR A 124 16.85 -20.76 9.14
N TYR A 125 16.36 -21.62 10.04
CA TYR A 125 15.24 -22.53 9.78
C TYR A 125 14.70 -23.07 11.11
N GLU A 126 13.39 -22.93 11.38
CA GLU A 126 12.79 -23.18 12.71
C GLU A 126 13.08 -24.60 13.23
N ALA A 127 12.90 -25.63 12.39
CA ALA A 127 13.16 -27.02 12.75
C ALA A 127 14.64 -27.32 13.10
N LEU A 128 15.58 -26.45 12.69
CA LEU A 128 17.00 -26.56 13.04
C LEU A 128 17.37 -25.76 14.31
N GLY A 129 16.39 -25.12 14.94
CA GLY A 129 16.52 -24.32 16.17
C GLY A 129 16.63 -22.82 15.93
N THR A 130 16.92 -22.06 16.99
CA THR A 130 16.88 -20.58 17.05
C THR A 130 18.15 -19.88 16.52
N GLY A 131 18.91 -20.53 15.63
CA GLY A 131 20.21 -20.02 15.20
C GLY A 131 20.07 -19.15 13.96
N SER A 132 20.69 -17.98 13.96
CA SER A 132 20.66 -17.08 12.81
C SER A 132 21.53 -17.57 11.65
N GLY A 133 21.24 -17.08 10.44
CA GLY A 133 22.08 -17.29 9.27
C GLY A 133 23.52 -16.78 9.49
N LEU A 134 23.69 -15.63 10.14
CA LEU A 134 24.99 -15.05 10.49
C LEU A 134 25.81 -15.97 11.38
N LEU A 135 25.20 -16.50 12.45
CA LEU A 135 25.91 -17.41 13.35
C LEU A 135 26.21 -18.75 12.66
N ARG A 136 25.33 -19.22 11.78
CA ARG A 136 25.60 -20.42 10.97
C ARG A 136 26.76 -20.22 10.00
N LEU A 137 26.85 -19.06 9.36
CA LEU A 137 27.99 -18.68 8.51
C LEU A 137 29.27 -18.55 9.35
N SER A 138 29.19 -17.90 10.50
CA SER A 138 30.29 -17.79 11.46
C SER A 138 30.82 -19.16 11.90
N ASN A 139 29.92 -20.11 12.22
CA ASN A 139 30.30 -21.49 12.56
C ASN A 139 31.01 -22.19 11.40
N ALA A 140 30.57 -21.96 10.15
CA ALA A 140 31.21 -22.52 8.97
C ALA A 140 32.63 -21.96 8.75
N VAL A 141 32.83 -20.65 9.02
CA VAL A 141 34.15 -19.99 9.00
C VAL A 141 35.04 -20.54 10.10
N ALA A 142 34.55 -20.55 11.35
CA ALA A 142 35.29 -21.00 12.52
C ALA A 142 35.78 -22.46 12.39
N ALA A 143 34.96 -23.34 11.81
CA ALA A 143 35.33 -24.73 11.53
C ALA A 143 36.51 -24.88 10.54
N ARG A 144 36.83 -23.83 9.77
CA ARG A 144 37.82 -23.84 8.69
C ARG A 144 39.08 -23.04 8.97
N CYS A 145 39.09 -22.24 10.03
CA CYS A 145 40.26 -21.45 10.42
C CYS A 145 41.52 -22.29 10.71
N GLY A 146 41.38 -23.61 10.90
CA GLY A 146 42.51 -24.46 11.26
C GLY A 146 43.07 -24.13 12.65
N ASP A 147 42.26 -23.50 13.51
CA ASP A 147 42.62 -23.10 14.87
C ASP A 147 41.52 -23.42 15.88
N PRO A 148 41.22 -24.72 16.10
CA PRO A 148 40.13 -25.12 16.99
C PRO A 148 40.36 -24.67 18.45
N GLU A 149 41.61 -24.44 18.85
CA GLU A 149 41.95 -23.97 20.20
C GLU A 149 41.56 -22.50 20.40
N SER A 150 41.89 -21.61 19.45
CA SER A 150 41.46 -20.22 19.51
C SER A 150 39.93 -20.10 19.48
N ILE A 151 39.26 -20.87 18.60
CA ILE A 151 37.78 -20.90 18.54
C ILE A 151 37.18 -21.43 19.85
N ARG A 152 37.74 -22.51 20.42
CA ARG A 152 37.28 -23.03 21.71
C ARG A 152 37.48 -22.00 22.83
N SER A 153 38.63 -21.33 22.85
CA SER A 153 38.93 -20.27 23.83
C SER A 153 37.94 -19.11 23.71
N LEU A 154 37.66 -18.66 22.48
CA LEU A 154 36.61 -17.68 22.21
C LEU A 154 35.23 -18.14 22.67
N ASN A 155 34.90 -19.42 22.58
CA ASN A 155 33.60 -19.92 23.02
C ASN A 155 33.49 -20.09 24.55
N GLU A 156 34.57 -20.49 25.22
CA GLU A 156 34.50 -21.05 26.59
C GLU A 156 35.18 -20.21 27.67
N ARG A 157 36.31 -19.54 27.37
CA ARG A 157 37.08 -18.82 28.40
C ARG A 157 36.38 -17.54 28.84
N GLU A 158 36.20 -17.34 30.14
CA GLU A 158 35.53 -16.15 30.69
C GLU A 158 36.49 -15.00 31.04
N ASP A 159 37.76 -15.34 31.23
CA ASP A 159 38.83 -14.48 31.74
C ASP A 159 39.52 -13.64 30.66
N LEU A 160 39.05 -13.71 29.42
CA LEU A 160 39.62 -12.98 28.30
C LEU A 160 39.26 -11.50 28.38
N ASP A 161 40.26 -10.64 28.37
CA ASP A 161 40.05 -9.22 28.13
C ASP A 161 39.78 -8.90 26.64
N ALA A 162 39.48 -7.64 26.34
CA ALA A 162 39.13 -7.23 24.98
C ALA A 162 40.31 -7.42 24.00
N ASP A 163 41.55 -7.20 24.44
CA ASP A 163 42.73 -7.30 23.58
C ASP A 163 43.06 -8.78 23.31
N GLU A 164 42.89 -9.67 24.31
CA GLU A 164 43.04 -11.12 24.11
C GLU A 164 41.98 -11.71 23.17
N VAL A 165 40.74 -11.21 23.22
CA VAL A 165 39.69 -11.61 22.26
C VAL A 165 40.08 -11.20 20.84
N VAL A 166 40.56 -9.98 20.65
CA VAL A 166 41.08 -9.49 19.36
C VAL A 166 42.19 -10.39 18.85
N ASP A 167 43.20 -10.67 19.69
CA ASP A 167 44.34 -11.53 19.32
C ASP A 167 43.92 -12.94 18.88
N LEU A 168 42.93 -13.54 19.54
CA LEU A 168 42.39 -14.85 19.16
C LEU A 168 41.68 -14.80 17.80
N VAL A 169 40.88 -13.75 17.56
CA VAL A 169 40.16 -13.54 16.31
C VAL A 169 41.12 -13.28 15.15
N GLU A 170 42.09 -12.38 15.32
CA GLU A 170 43.10 -12.09 14.30
C GLU A 170 43.91 -13.34 13.95
N ARG A 171 44.36 -14.11 14.94
CA ARG A 171 45.11 -15.35 14.70
C ARG A 171 44.31 -16.37 13.92
N ALA A 172 43.02 -16.55 14.25
CA ALA A 172 42.14 -17.48 13.56
C ALA A 172 41.84 -17.01 12.12
N ALA A 173 41.64 -15.71 11.91
CA ALA A 173 41.41 -15.13 10.59
C ALA A 173 42.66 -15.23 9.70
N ASP A 174 43.84 -14.89 10.22
CA ASP A 174 45.11 -14.97 9.53
C ASP A 174 45.47 -16.40 9.10
N ARG A 175 45.09 -17.41 9.90
CA ARG A 175 45.27 -18.81 9.50
C ARG A 175 44.34 -19.22 8.37
N LEU A 176 43.09 -18.74 8.38
CA LEU A 176 42.14 -19.02 7.30
C LEU A 176 42.61 -18.41 5.98
N ILE A 177 42.99 -17.13 5.97
CA ILE A 177 43.35 -16.39 4.75
C ILE A 177 44.62 -16.93 4.08
N ARG A 178 45.52 -17.56 4.83
CA ARG A 178 46.73 -18.21 4.29
C ARG A 178 46.43 -19.39 3.38
N HIS A 179 45.25 -20.01 3.52
CA HIS A 179 44.87 -21.12 2.67
C HIS A 179 44.39 -20.57 1.31
N PRO A 180 44.91 -21.06 0.16
CA PRO A 180 44.67 -20.46 -1.16
C PRO A 180 43.19 -20.27 -1.52
N ARG A 181 42.32 -21.16 -1.03
CA ARG A 181 40.85 -21.07 -1.21
C ARG A 181 40.21 -19.80 -0.64
N TYR A 182 40.83 -19.15 0.34
CA TYR A 182 40.29 -17.98 1.04
C TYR A 182 41.14 -16.72 0.82
N ALA A 183 42.24 -16.80 0.07
CA ALA A 183 43.23 -15.72 -0.03
C ALA A 183 42.66 -14.40 -0.59
N ASP A 184 41.65 -14.48 -1.46
CA ASP A 184 41.02 -13.32 -2.10
C ASP A 184 39.81 -12.76 -1.32
N LEU A 185 39.56 -13.26 -0.11
CA LEU A 185 38.44 -12.82 0.73
C LEU A 185 38.82 -11.62 1.62
N ASP A 186 37.82 -10.81 1.94
CA ASP A 186 37.94 -9.70 2.89
C ASP A 186 38.26 -10.23 4.31
N LEU A 187 39.45 -9.91 4.80
CA LEU A 187 39.94 -10.32 6.11
C LEU A 187 39.08 -9.73 7.25
N ASP A 188 38.62 -8.48 7.09
CA ASP A 188 37.81 -7.80 8.10
C ASP A 188 36.40 -8.42 8.19
N LEU A 189 35.85 -8.92 7.07
CA LEU A 189 34.62 -9.72 7.08
C LEU A 189 34.80 -11.03 7.85
N ILE A 190 35.92 -11.73 7.65
CA ILE A 190 36.23 -12.97 8.37
C ILE A 190 36.33 -12.69 9.87
N ARG A 191 37.07 -11.65 10.25
CA ARG A 191 37.21 -11.21 11.66
C ARG A 191 35.86 -10.86 12.28
N ALA A 192 35.04 -10.06 11.58
CA ALA A 192 33.69 -9.69 12.01
C ALA A 192 32.84 -10.93 12.33
N LEU A 193 32.83 -11.93 11.43
CA LEU A 193 32.10 -13.17 11.67
C LEU A 193 32.66 -13.99 12.82
N LEU A 194 33.98 -14.01 13.02
CA LEU A 194 34.61 -14.75 14.13
C LEU A 194 34.29 -14.15 15.50
N TYR A 195 34.07 -12.84 15.62
CA TYR A 195 33.58 -12.25 16.88
C TYR A 195 32.23 -12.83 17.32
N LEU A 196 31.38 -13.28 16.37
CA LEU A 196 30.09 -13.91 16.70
C LEU A 196 30.23 -15.24 17.44
N GLN A 197 31.40 -15.90 17.36
CA GLN A 197 31.66 -17.14 18.11
C GLN A 197 31.53 -16.90 19.62
N ARG A 198 31.85 -15.69 20.10
CA ARG A 198 31.72 -15.34 21.52
C ARG A 198 30.28 -15.47 22.04
N GLN A 199 29.27 -15.39 21.16
CA GLN A 199 27.83 -15.41 21.51
C GLN A 199 27.46 -14.36 22.56
N ASP A 200 28.18 -13.24 22.56
CA ASP A 200 27.89 -12.06 23.37
C ASP A 200 26.98 -11.10 22.57
N PRO A 201 25.75 -10.83 23.03
CA PRO A 201 24.83 -9.91 22.39
C PRO A 201 25.41 -8.51 22.14
N ALA A 202 26.25 -8.00 23.05
CA ALA A 202 26.85 -6.69 22.91
C ALA A 202 27.86 -6.66 21.74
N LEU A 203 28.72 -7.68 21.63
CA LEU A 203 29.64 -7.80 20.49
C LEU A 203 28.89 -8.05 19.18
N LYS A 204 27.88 -8.93 19.21
CA LYS A 204 27.03 -9.22 18.04
C LYS A 204 26.46 -7.94 17.45
N LYS A 205 25.92 -7.05 18.28
CA LYS A 205 25.34 -5.78 17.83
C LYS A 205 26.32 -4.93 17.02
N ARG A 206 27.57 -4.83 17.50
CA ARG A 206 28.64 -4.07 16.83
C ARG A 206 29.06 -4.72 15.51
N VAL A 207 29.06 -6.05 15.46
CA VAL A 207 29.32 -6.81 14.23
C VAL A 207 28.22 -6.58 13.20
N VAL A 208 26.94 -6.65 13.59
CA VAL A 208 25.82 -6.39 12.69
C VAL A 208 25.87 -4.96 12.14
N LYS A 209 26.17 -3.98 13.00
CA LYS A 209 26.41 -2.59 12.61
C LYS A 209 27.52 -2.44 11.56
N TYR A 210 28.67 -3.10 11.77
CA TYR A 210 29.75 -3.18 10.77
C TYR A 210 29.25 -3.79 9.45
N MET A 211 28.52 -4.92 9.53
CA MET A 211 28.01 -5.62 8.36
C MET A 211 26.95 -4.84 7.60
N ARG A 212 26.23 -3.90 8.23
CA ARG A 212 25.32 -2.98 7.53
C ARG A 212 26.02 -1.79 6.87
N CYS A 213 27.35 -1.71 6.97
CA CYS A 213 28.14 -0.53 6.57
C CYS A 213 27.70 0.75 7.30
N GLU A 214 27.30 0.63 8.57
CA GLU A 214 26.98 1.77 9.43
C GLU A 214 28.25 2.33 10.11
N VAL A 215 28.16 3.57 10.61
CA VAL A 215 29.30 4.25 11.23
C VAL A 215 29.59 3.69 12.61
N LEU A 216 30.75 3.05 12.77
CA LEU A 216 31.28 2.63 14.07
C LEU A 216 31.98 3.80 14.79
N SER A 217 31.67 4.00 16.06
CA SER A 217 32.42 4.89 16.97
C SER A 217 33.83 4.36 17.24
N GLU A 218 34.75 5.24 17.67
CA GLU A 218 36.13 4.84 17.99
C GLU A 218 36.20 3.74 19.06
N ARG A 219 35.28 3.77 20.03
CA ARG A 219 35.18 2.75 21.07
C ARG A 219 34.74 1.40 20.49
N GLU A 220 33.75 1.38 19.59
CA GLU A 220 33.29 0.16 18.93
C GLU A 220 34.36 -0.43 18.02
N GLN A 221 35.07 0.41 17.27
CA GLN A 221 36.19 -0.03 16.44
C GLN A 221 37.27 -0.69 17.29
N LYS A 222 37.64 -0.09 18.43
CA LYS A 222 38.63 -0.68 19.34
C LYS A 222 38.19 -2.06 19.84
N LEU A 223 36.93 -2.22 20.23
CA LEU A 223 36.38 -3.50 20.70
C LEU A 223 36.33 -4.58 19.62
N LEU A 224 36.33 -4.18 18.34
CA LEU A 224 36.39 -5.08 17.20
C LEU A 224 37.82 -5.19 16.61
N GLY A 225 38.86 -4.80 17.35
CA GLY A 225 40.25 -4.93 16.87
C GLY A 225 40.62 -3.98 15.75
N GLY A 226 39.97 -2.81 15.69
CA GLY A 226 40.26 -1.77 14.71
C GLY A 226 39.67 -2.01 13.32
N LEU A 227 38.58 -2.80 13.20
CA LEU A 227 37.88 -2.99 11.92
C LEU A 227 37.60 -1.64 11.25
N SER A 228 37.96 -1.55 9.97
CA SER A 228 37.83 -0.32 9.20
C SER A 228 36.35 -0.02 8.91
N PRO A 229 35.82 1.16 9.28
CA PRO A 229 34.43 1.49 8.98
C PRO A 229 34.20 1.59 7.48
N LYS A 230 33.16 0.91 6.98
CA LYS A 230 32.71 0.96 5.58
C LYS A 230 31.81 2.19 5.40
N ARG A 231 32.20 3.13 4.54
CA ARG A 231 31.56 4.47 4.44
C ARG A 231 31.00 4.77 3.06
N GLU A 232 31.55 4.19 2.00
CA GLU A 232 31.14 4.50 0.64
C GLU A 232 30.07 3.52 0.14
N GLU A 233 29.34 3.86 -0.92
CA GLU A 233 28.37 2.94 -1.54
C GLU A 233 29.03 1.70 -2.14
N GLU A 234 30.26 1.85 -2.63
CA GLU A 234 31.06 0.75 -3.18
C GLU A 234 31.41 -0.29 -2.10
N ASP A 235 31.60 0.14 -0.84
CA ASP A 235 31.86 -0.77 0.27
C ASP A 235 30.69 -1.73 0.52
N ALA A 236 29.46 -1.21 0.37
CA ALA A 236 28.24 -1.99 0.53
C ALA A 236 28.13 -3.06 -0.57
N GLN A 237 28.33 -2.66 -1.82
CA GLN A 237 28.32 -3.62 -2.93
C GLN A 237 29.41 -4.70 -2.75
N HIS A 238 30.63 -4.27 -2.42
CA HIS A 238 31.75 -5.18 -2.18
C HIS A 238 31.46 -6.14 -1.03
N LEU A 239 30.79 -5.72 0.04
CA LEU A 239 30.44 -6.59 1.16
C LEU A 239 29.49 -7.74 0.75
N VAL A 240 28.48 -7.46 -0.08
CA VAL A 240 27.58 -8.51 -0.64
C VAL A 240 28.36 -9.50 -1.50
N GLU A 241 29.29 -8.99 -2.32
CA GLU A 241 30.15 -9.82 -3.15
C GLU A 241 31.03 -10.75 -2.28
N GLN A 242 31.65 -10.20 -1.24
CA GLN A 242 32.51 -10.94 -0.31
C GLN A 242 31.73 -11.97 0.51
N LEU A 243 30.50 -11.66 0.93
CA LEU A 243 29.62 -12.63 1.59
C LEU A 243 29.31 -13.82 0.68
N GLY A 244 28.92 -13.58 -0.58
CA GLY A 244 28.63 -14.64 -1.53
C GLY A 244 29.84 -15.52 -1.85
N ARG A 245 31.02 -14.91 -2.00
CA ARG A 245 32.29 -15.63 -2.20
C ARG A 245 32.66 -16.45 -0.97
N LEU A 246 32.49 -15.91 0.24
CA LEU A 246 32.76 -16.61 1.48
C LEU A 246 31.83 -17.83 1.67
N MET A 247 30.54 -17.70 1.37
CA MET A 247 29.56 -18.79 1.44
C MET A 247 29.96 -19.97 0.53
N TRP A 248 30.42 -19.66 -0.68
CA TRP A 248 30.96 -20.65 -1.62
C TRP A 248 32.28 -21.26 -1.13
N ALA A 249 33.20 -20.42 -0.67
CA ALA A 249 34.51 -20.85 -0.19
C ALA A 249 34.41 -21.74 1.05
N CYS A 250 33.41 -21.57 1.91
CA CYS A 250 33.22 -22.44 3.06
C CYS A 250 32.64 -23.79 2.61
N ASP A 251 31.43 -23.82 2.10
CA ASP A 251 30.63 -25.05 1.99
C ASP A 251 29.96 -25.22 0.61
N SER A 252 30.47 -24.54 -0.44
CA SER A 252 29.84 -24.52 -1.77
C SER A 252 28.37 -24.11 -1.72
N ARG A 253 28.06 -23.15 -0.82
CA ARG A 253 26.71 -22.65 -0.57
C ARG A 253 26.39 -21.50 -1.49
N ALA A 254 25.13 -21.43 -1.94
CA ALA A 254 24.64 -20.36 -2.79
C ALA A 254 24.27 -19.11 -1.99
N LEU A 255 24.46 -17.94 -2.61
CA LEU A 255 23.82 -16.69 -2.18
C LEU A 255 22.56 -16.48 -3.02
N VAL A 256 21.39 -16.52 -2.40
CA VAL A 256 20.11 -16.28 -3.09
C VAL A 256 19.59 -14.91 -2.68
N LEU A 257 19.33 -14.01 -3.64
CA LEU A 257 18.72 -12.71 -3.39
C LEU A 257 17.34 -12.67 -4.02
N CYS A 258 16.30 -12.49 -3.23
CA CYS A 258 14.92 -12.41 -3.67
C CYS A 258 14.43 -10.96 -3.58
N VAL A 259 14.06 -10.38 -4.73
CA VAL A 259 13.51 -9.03 -4.83
C VAL A 259 12.07 -9.12 -5.32
N ASP A 260 11.13 -8.65 -4.51
CA ASP A 260 9.68 -8.74 -4.75
C ASP A 260 9.04 -7.33 -4.85
N GLN A 261 7.80 -7.27 -5.35
CA GLN A 261 6.94 -6.07 -5.38
C GLN A 261 7.53 -4.83 -6.08
N PHE A 262 8.14 -5.00 -7.26
CA PHE A 262 8.62 -3.85 -8.05
C PHE A 262 7.51 -2.85 -8.43
N GLU A 263 6.27 -3.33 -8.56
CA GLU A 263 5.10 -2.54 -8.94
C GLU A 263 4.73 -1.40 -7.98
N ASP A 264 5.06 -1.48 -6.69
CA ASP A 264 4.67 -0.47 -5.69
C ASP A 264 5.44 0.86 -5.85
N SER A 265 6.48 0.86 -6.70
CA SER A 265 7.28 2.04 -7.06
C SER A 265 6.64 2.99 -8.10
N TYR A 266 5.46 2.65 -8.65
CA TYR A 266 4.81 3.35 -9.77
C TYR A 266 4.48 4.83 -9.52
N ARG A 267 4.48 5.27 -8.25
CA ARG A 267 4.03 6.61 -7.82
C ARG A 267 5.16 7.64 -7.74
N VAL A 268 6.39 7.29 -8.14
CA VAL A 268 7.55 8.20 -8.05
C VAL A 268 7.88 8.80 -9.40
N ASN A 269 8.22 10.08 -9.39
CA ASN A 269 8.66 10.86 -10.56
C ASN A 269 9.98 10.36 -11.20
N ASP A 270 10.64 9.35 -10.62
CA ASP A 270 11.95 8.81 -11.01
C ASP A 270 11.97 7.26 -11.08
N ALA A 271 10.79 6.62 -11.11
CA ALA A 271 10.65 5.16 -11.07
C ALA A 271 11.45 4.44 -12.19
N GLU A 272 11.51 5.04 -13.39
CA GLU A 272 12.29 4.49 -14.51
C GLU A 272 13.79 4.43 -14.21
N SER A 273 14.36 5.48 -13.61
CA SER A 273 15.79 5.53 -13.34
C SER A 273 16.16 4.68 -12.12
N LEU A 274 15.28 4.60 -11.11
CA LEU A 274 15.39 3.67 -10.00
C LEU A 274 15.43 2.23 -10.51
N PHE A 275 14.46 1.81 -11.34
CA PHE A 275 14.41 0.47 -11.91
C PHE A 275 15.70 0.12 -12.66
N ARG A 276 16.19 1.03 -13.51
CA ARG A 276 17.47 0.83 -14.23
C ARG A 276 18.66 0.68 -13.29
N ARG A 277 18.77 1.51 -12.24
CA ARG A 277 19.85 1.43 -11.23
C ARG A 277 19.82 0.11 -10.48
N VAL A 278 18.63 -0.32 -10.03
CA VAL A 278 18.43 -1.61 -9.34
C VAL A 278 18.85 -2.78 -10.22
N MET A 279 18.31 -2.86 -11.45
CA MET A 279 18.66 -3.95 -12.37
C MET A 279 20.15 -3.99 -12.68
N SER A 280 20.80 -2.83 -12.81
CA SER A 280 22.26 -2.76 -13.01
C SER A 280 23.03 -3.28 -11.79
N SER A 281 22.61 -2.93 -10.58
CA SER A 281 23.24 -3.37 -9.32
C SER A 281 23.07 -4.89 -9.13
N LEU A 282 21.87 -5.43 -9.36
CA LEU A 282 21.61 -6.87 -9.31
C LEU A 282 22.47 -7.64 -10.35
N CYS A 283 22.52 -7.18 -11.60
CA CYS A 283 23.40 -7.78 -12.59
C CYS A 283 24.88 -7.77 -12.18
N ALA A 284 25.35 -6.68 -11.55
CA ALA A 284 26.72 -6.59 -11.05
C ALA A 284 27.01 -7.64 -9.97
N VAL A 285 26.09 -7.86 -9.02
CA VAL A 285 26.22 -8.92 -8.01
C VAL A 285 26.27 -10.31 -8.67
N ALA A 286 25.40 -10.58 -9.64
CA ALA A 286 25.41 -11.85 -10.37
C ALA A 286 26.73 -12.06 -11.13
N ASP A 287 27.28 -11.01 -11.75
CA ASP A 287 28.55 -11.10 -12.47
C ASP A 287 29.75 -11.37 -11.54
N GLN A 288 29.74 -10.81 -10.32
CA GLN A 288 30.86 -10.89 -9.38
C GLN A 288 30.81 -12.09 -8.42
N VAL A 289 29.63 -12.71 -8.27
CA VAL A 289 29.38 -13.85 -7.38
C VAL A 289 28.81 -15.01 -8.20
N PRO A 290 29.66 -15.92 -8.72
CA PRO A 290 29.18 -17.00 -9.58
C PRO A 290 28.27 -18.04 -8.88
N SER A 291 28.38 -18.13 -7.56
CA SER A 291 27.51 -18.95 -6.70
C SER A 291 26.16 -18.30 -6.38
N SER A 292 25.83 -17.15 -6.99
CA SER A 292 24.61 -16.40 -6.68
C SER A 292 23.43 -16.72 -7.60
N ILE A 293 22.23 -16.62 -7.03
CA ILE A 293 20.95 -16.64 -7.75
C ILE A 293 20.15 -15.41 -7.34
N ILE A 294 19.77 -14.60 -8.31
CA ILE A 294 18.92 -13.43 -8.10
C ILE A 294 17.53 -13.77 -8.61
N VAL A 295 16.54 -13.79 -7.73
CA VAL A 295 15.13 -14.02 -8.06
C VAL A 295 14.42 -12.68 -8.07
N ILE A 296 13.88 -12.31 -9.23
CA ILE A 296 13.16 -11.05 -9.43
C ILE A 296 11.69 -11.41 -9.64
N ALA A 297 10.80 -10.99 -8.74
CA ALA A 297 9.37 -11.22 -8.84
C ALA A 297 8.62 -9.89 -9.04
N CYS A 298 7.86 -9.77 -10.13
CA CYS A 298 7.11 -8.55 -10.43
C CYS A 298 5.87 -8.79 -11.30
N LEU A 299 4.98 -7.79 -11.41
CA LEU A 299 3.86 -7.82 -12.36
C LEU A 299 4.35 -7.88 -13.80
N LYS A 300 3.71 -8.74 -14.60
CA LYS A 300 4.01 -8.89 -16.04
C LYS A 300 3.93 -7.56 -16.78
N ASP A 301 2.82 -6.84 -16.65
CA ASP A 301 2.58 -5.57 -17.35
C ASP A 301 3.59 -4.48 -16.94
N TYR A 302 4.02 -4.51 -15.68
CA TYR A 302 5.06 -3.60 -15.18
C TYR A 302 6.40 -3.87 -15.85
N TYR A 303 6.86 -5.13 -15.86
CA TYR A 303 8.12 -5.49 -16.51
C TYR A 303 8.09 -5.22 -18.02
N GLU A 304 6.98 -5.52 -18.69
CA GLU A 304 6.82 -5.25 -20.13
C GLU A 304 6.91 -3.76 -20.46
N THR A 305 6.45 -2.89 -19.55
CA THR A 305 6.59 -1.43 -19.68
C THR A 305 8.05 -1.00 -19.47
N MET A 306 8.71 -1.55 -18.44
CA MET A 306 10.03 -1.09 -18.02
C MET A 306 11.19 -1.70 -18.82
N ARG A 307 11.01 -2.89 -19.42
CA ARG A 307 12.07 -3.58 -20.18
C ARG A 307 12.64 -2.75 -21.33
N ALA A 308 11.83 -1.86 -21.93
CA ALA A 308 12.25 -0.96 -23.01
C ALA A 308 13.31 0.07 -22.57
N ARG A 309 13.48 0.26 -21.26
CA ARG A 309 14.45 1.19 -20.66
C ARG A 309 15.79 0.52 -20.31
N LEU A 310 15.87 -0.80 -20.37
CA LEU A 310 17.08 -1.56 -20.04
C LEU A 310 18.04 -1.65 -21.24
N THR A 311 19.34 -1.73 -20.96
CA THR A 311 20.34 -1.99 -22.01
C THR A 311 20.19 -3.42 -22.53
N ARG A 312 20.63 -3.66 -23.76
CA ARG A 312 20.63 -5.01 -24.36
C ARG A 312 21.41 -6.03 -23.52
N SER A 313 22.53 -5.63 -22.93
CA SER A 313 23.31 -6.50 -22.04
C SER A 313 22.52 -6.92 -20.80
N THR A 314 21.79 -5.99 -20.18
CA THR A 314 20.94 -6.27 -19.01
C THR A 314 19.79 -7.19 -19.38
N LEU A 315 19.12 -6.91 -20.51
CA LEU A 315 18.04 -7.77 -21.01
C LEU A 315 18.53 -9.18 -21.31
N ASP A 316 19.72 -9.32 -21.91
CA ASP A 316 20.29 -10.62 -22.22
C ASP A 316 20.62 -11.42 -20.94
N ARG A 317 21.09 -10.74 -19.87
CA ARG A 317 21.32 -11.36 -18.55
C ARG A 317 20.04 -11.79 -17.84
N VAL A 318 18.95 -11.05 -18.02
CA VAL A 318 17.69 -11.26 -17.30
C VAL A 318 16.72 -12.19 -18.04
N GLU A 319 16.71 -12.17 -19.38
CA GLU A 319 15.71 -12.88 -20.20
C GLU A 319 16.24 -14.14 -20.91
N ARG A 320 17.56 -14.42 -20.94
CA ARG A 320 18.09 -15.54 -21.75
C ARG A 320 18.71 -16.70 -20.99
N ASP A 321 19.18 -16.50 -19.76
CA ASP A 321 19.84 -17.58 -19.00
C ASP A 321 19.51 -17.49 -17.50
N PRO A 322 18.36 -18.04 -17.06
CA PRO A 322 17.31 -18.71 -17.86
C PRO A 322 16.28 -17.76 -18.48
N ALA A 323 15.36 -18.33 -19.27
CA ALA A 323 14.18 -17.60 -19.75
C ALA A 323 13.23 -17.21 -18.59
N PRO A 324 12.48 -16.10 -18.69
CA PRO A 324 11.50 -15.71 -17.70
C PRO A 324 10.42 -16.78 -17.52
N VAL A 325 10.00 -17.00 -16.27
CA VAL A 325 8.91 -17.93 -15.96
C VAL A 325 7.63 -17.14 -15.73
N HIS A 326 6.56 -17.53 -16.44
CA HIS A 326 5.26 -16.88 -16.34
C HIS A 326 4.35 -17.62 -15.36
N LEU A 327 3.97 -16.94 -14.28
CA LEU A 327 3.10 -17.48 -13.25
C LEU A 327 1.63 -17.22 -13.62
N VAL A 328 0.86 -18.30 -13.75
CA VAL A 328 -0.59 -18.22 -14.01
C VAL A 328 -1.33 -17.87 -12.71
N ALA A 329 -2.45 -17.16 -12.74
CA ALA A 329 -3.25 -16.93 -11.54
C ALA A 329 -4.19 -18.12 -11.26
N GLU A 330 -4.89 -18.56 -12.30
CA GLU A 330 -5.86 -19.67 -12.27
C GLU A 330 -5.22 -21.01 -11.93
N ARG A 331 -5.85 -21.78 -11.06
CA ARG A 331 -5.37 -23.09 -10.59
C ARG A 331 -6.29 -24.22 -11.01
N ARG A 332 -5.70 -25.37 -11.32
CA ARG A 332 -6.47 -26.58 -11.63
C ARG A 332 -6.90 -27.29 -10.35
N LYS A 333 -7.95 -28.12 -10.44
CA LYS A 333 -8.42 -28.96 -9.34
C LYS A 333 -7.30 -29.78 -8.68
N GLU A 334 -6.38 -30.31 -9.48
CA GLU A 334 -5.27 -31.14 -9.01
C GLU A 334 -4.28 -30.37 -8.12
N GLU A 335 -4.26 -29.03 -8.21
CA GLU A 335 -3.44 -28.16 -7.36
C GLU A 335 -4.23 -27.66 -6.14
N ILE A 336 -5.52 -27.31 -6.32
CA ILE A 336 -6.37 -26.76 -5.25
C ILE A 336 -6.67 -27.80 -4.17
N ALA A 337 -6.97 -29.04 -4.57
CA ALA A 337 -7.31 -30.09 -3.61
C ALA A 337 -6.16 -30.35 -2.60
N PRO A 338 -4.89 -30.54 -3.01
CA PRO A 338 -3.77 -30.64 -2.07
C PRO A 338 -3.59 -29.44 -1.14
N ILE A 339 -3.82 -28.20 -1.60
CA ILE A 339 -3.72 -27.00 -0.75
C ILE A 339 -4.73 -27.06 0.39
N ILE A 340 -5.98 -27.44 0.08
CA ILE A 340 -7.04 -27.58 1.07
C ILE A 340 -6.72 -28.75 2.02
N GLN A 341 -6.25 -29.88 1.49
CA GLN A 341 -5.87 -31.05 2.29
C GLN A 341 -4.79 -30.72 3.32
N LYS A 342 -3.72 -30.01 2.95
CA LYS A 342 -2.66 -29.63 3.90
C LYS A 342 -3.18 -28.71 5.01
N ARG A 343 -4.07 -27.78 4.68
CA ARG A 343 -4.68 -26.86 5.66
C ARG A 343 -5.61 -27.59 6.64
N LEU A 344 -6.42 -28.52 6.14
CA LEU A 344 -7.26 -29.37 6.98
C LEU A 344 -6.42 -30.32 7.85
N ALA A 345 -5.39 -30.96 7.27
CA ALA A 345 -4.48 -31.82 8.02
C ALA A 345 -3.82 -31.05 9.18
N TYR A 346 -3.29 -29.86 8.91
CA TYR A 346 -2.73 -28.98 9.94
C TYR A 346 -3.75 -28.62 11.02
N LEU A 347 -4.99 -28.26 10.64
CA LEU A 347 -6.05 -27.96 11.59
C LEU A 347 -6.30 -29.14 12.54
N TYR A 348 -6.38 -30.35 12.00
CA TYR A 348 -6.66 -31.55 12.78
C TYR A 348 -5.47 -32.02 13.62
N GLU A 349 -4.26 -32.00 13.07
CA GLU A 349 -3.03 -32.34 13.79
C GLU A 349 -2.80 -31.41 14.97
N THR A 350 -3.00 -30.10 14.77
CA THR A 350 -2.84 -29.11 15.84
C THR A 350 -3.87 -29.29 16.95
N ALA A 351 -5.08 -29.76 16.62
CA ALA A 351 -6.11 -30.10 17.59
C ALA A 351 -5.93 -31.49 18.24
N GLY A 352 -4.83 -32.21 17.95
CA GLY A 352 -4.55 -33.55 18.50
C GLY A 352 -5.33 -34.69 17.84
N HIS A 353 -5.93 -34.44 16.67
CA HIS A 353 -6.77 -35.38 15.93
C HIS A 353 -6.18 -35.72 14.55
N ALA A 354 -4.95 -36.25 14.49
CA ALA A 354 -4.33 -36.61 13.22
C ALA A 354 -5.17 -37.64 12.41
N PRO A 355 -5.41 -37.42 11.10
CA PRO A 355 -6.02 -38.43 10.25
C PRO A 355 -5.11 -39.66 10.16
N ALA A 356 -5.64 -40.85 10.49
CA ALA A 356 -4.87 -42.09 10.37
C ALA A 356 -4.66 -42.46 8.89
N ASP A 357 -3.50 -43.06 8.58
CA ASP A 357 -3.19 -43.55 7.24
C ASP A 357 -4.34 -44.40 6.66
N GLY A 358 -4.95 -43.91 5.58
CA GLY A 358 -5.78 -44.71 4.68
C GLY A 358 -7.27 -44.88 4.98
N ALA A 359 -7.93 -44.10 5.86
CA ALA A 359 -9.34 -44.37 6.20
C ALA A 359 -10.34 -43.20 6.11
N VAL A 360 -9.91 -41.94 5.97
CA VAL A 360 -10.84 -40.78 5.88
C VAL A 360 -10.49 -39.96 4.65
N ASP A 361 -11.51 -39.49 3.92
CA ASP A 361 -11.32 -38.58 2.79
C ASP A 361 -10.48 -37.37 3.25
N PRO A 362 -9.29 -37.11 2.67
CA PRO A 362 -8.42 -36.01 3.10
C PRO A 362 -9.05 -34.62 3.00
N LEU A 363 -10.14 -34.49 2.22
CA LEU A 363 -10.92 -33.27 2.10
C LEU A 363 -12.04 -33.14 3.14
N TYR A 364 -12.29 -34.16 3.97
CA TYR A 364 -13.36 -34.12 4.97
C TYR A 364 -13.18 -32.95 5.95
N PRO A 365 -14.24 -32.19 6.28
CA PRO A 365 -15.65 -32.35 5.88
C PRO A 365 -16.07 -31.59 4.62
N MET A 366 -15.14 -31.00 3.87
CA MET A 366 -15.47 -30.28 2.63
C MET A 366 -15.89 -31.26 1.51
N PRO A 367 -17.08 -31.07 0.89
CA PRO A 367 -17.53 -31.91 -0.21
C PRO A 367 -16.60 -31.81 -1.43
N ARG A 368 -16.36 -32.93 -2.14
CA ARG A 368 -15.55 -32.94 -3.36
C ARG A 368 -16.13 -32.05 -4.46
N GLU A 369 -17.45 -31.99 -4.56
CA GLU A 369 -18.17 -31.15 -5.51
C GLU A 369 -17.90 -29.65 -5.27
N PHE A 370 -17.75 -29.23 -4.01
CA PHE A 370 -17.38 -27.87 -3.65
C PHE A 370 -15.95 -27.55 -4.13
N VAL A 371 -14.99 -28.45 -3.86
CA VAL A 371 -13.59 -28.28 -4.28
C VAL A 371 -13.45 -28.25 -5.81
N GLU A 372 -14.27 -29.02 -6.53
CA GLU A 372 -14.28 -29.01 -8.00
C GLU A 372 -14.64 -27.65 -8.60
N GLN A 373 -15.50 -26.88 -7.94
CA GLN A 373 -15.93 -25.56 -8.42
C GLN A 373 -14.92 -24.46 -8.17
N LEU A 374 -13.98 -24.69 -7.27
CA LEU A 374 -12.87 -23.77 -7.04
C LEU A 374 -11.85 -23.81 -8.19
N SER A 375 -11.91 -24.82 -9.07
CA SER A 375 -11.04 -24.93 -10.25
C SER A 375 -11.22 -23.72 -11.18
N GLY A 376 -10.10 -23.15 -11.64
CA GLY A 376 -10.06 -21.91 -12.43
C GLY A 376 -9.96 -20.64 -11.58
N MET A 377 -10.10 -20.73 -10.26
CA MET A 377 -9.86 -19.60 -9.36
C MET A 377 -8.36 -19.45 -9.03
N SER A 378 -7.96 -18.26 -8.57
CA SER A 378 -6.67 -18.08 -7.90
C SER A 378 -6.67 -18.75 -6.52
N VAL A 379 -5.49 -19.12 -6.01
CA VAL A 379 -5.34 -19.66 -4.63
C VAL A 379 -6.01 -18.74 -3.61
N ARG A 380 -5.86 -17.42 -3.78
CA ARG A 380 -6.45 -16.43 -2.88
C ARG A 380 -7.98 -16.49 -2.87
N ALA A 381 -8.60 -16.55 -4.04
CA ALA A 381 -10.05 -16.65 -4.17
C ALA A 381 -10.58 -17.99 -3.65
N ALA A 382 -9.90 -19.10 -3.97
CA ALA A 382 -10.29 -20.43 -3.51
C ALA A 382 -10.25 -20.56 -1.97
N LEU A 383 -9.20 -20.02 -1.34
CA LEU A 383 -9.07 -19.99 0.12
C LEU A 383 -10.13 -19.10 0.79
N ASN A 384 -10.47 -17.96 0.20
CA ASN A 384 -11.56 -17.12 0.70
C ASN A 384 -12.92 -17.85 0.68
N GLU A 385 -13.22 -18.59 -0.40
CA GLU A 385 -14.44 -19.42 -0.45
C GLU A 385 -14.41 -20.55 0.59
N CYS A 386 -13.25 -21.16 0.83
CA CYS A 386 -13.07 -22.15 1.90
C CYS A 386 -13.34 -21.55 3.30
N GLN A 387 -12.87 -20.33 3.55
CA GLN A 387 -13.14 -19.59 4.79
C GLN A 387 -14.63 -19.32 4.96
N ILE A 388 -15.30 -18.79 3.93
CA ILE A 388 -16.75 -18.51 3.93
C ILE A 388 -17.53 -19.79 4.20
N PHE A 389 -17.16 -20.90 3.57
CA PHE A 389 -17.79 -22.20 3.79
C PHE A 389 -17.63 -22.67 5.24
N ARG A 390 -16.44 -22.53 5.83
CA ARG A 390 -16.18 -22.90 7.22
C ARG A 390 -16.97 -22.03 8.18
N ASP A 391 -16.97 -20.71 8.02
CA ASP A 391 -17.72 -19.77 8.86
C ASP A 391 -19.22 -20.10 8.86
N ALA A 392 -19.79 -20.40 7.68
CA ALA A 392 -21.19 -20.83 7.56
C ALA A 392 -21.48 -22.16 8.27
N CYS A 393 -20.52 -23.10 8.27
CA CYS A 393 -20.64 -24.35 9.00
C CYS A 393 -20.58 -24.14 10.52
N ILE A 394 -19.66 -23.29 11.00
CA ILE A 394 -19.53 -22.90 12.42
C ILE A 394 -20.85 -22.30 12.91
N ASP A 395 -21.38 -21.30 12.19
CA ASP A 395 -22.65 -20.63 12.54
C ASP A 395 -23.84 -21.60 12.58
N ALA A 396 -23.84 -22.61 11.70
CA ALA A 396 -24.90 -23.61 11.63
C ALA A 396 -24.73 -24.77 12.62
N GLY A 397 -23.55 -24.96 13.22
CA GLY A 397 -23.18 -26.11 14.05
C GLY A 397 -23.24 -27.45 13.32
N ARG A 398 -23.20 -27.46 11.98
CA ARG A 398 -23.28 -28.64 11.11
C ARG A 398 -22.78 -28.30 9.71
N ILE A 399 -22.43 -29.32 8.92
CA ILE A 399 -22.13 -29.15 7.49
C ILE A 399 -23.39 -28.63 6.78
N VAL A 400 -23.27 -27.51 6.07
CA VAL A 400 -24.36 -26.92 5.30
C VAL A 400 -24.53 -27.65 3.96
N ALA A 401 -25.77 -28.06 3.63
CA ALA A 401 -26.09 -28.86 2.43
C ALA A 401 -26.28 -28.00 1.16
N GLN A 402 -26.55 -26.71 1.33
CA GLN A 402 -26.55 -25.71 0.28
C GLN A 402 -25.40 -24.75 0.57
N TRP A 403 -24.25 -25.02 -0.05
CA TRP A 403 -23.31 -23.95 -0.33
C TRP A 403 -23.96 -23.21 -1.50
N GLY A 404 -24.54 -22.04 -1.24
CA GLY A 404 -25.07 -21.22 -2.33
C GLY A 404 -23.92 -20.98 -3.31
N THR A 405 -24.21 -20.96 -4.61
CA THR A 405 -23.43 -20.11 -5.51
C THR A 405 -23.62 -18.69 -4.98
N SER A 406 -22.87 -18.29 -3.96
CA SER A 406 -22.24 -16.99 -4.00
C SER A 406 -21.69 -16.90 -5.41
N ALA A 407 -22.13 -15.89 -6.16
CA ALA A 407 -21.32 -15.44 -7.27
C ALA A 407 -19.85 -15.40 -6.78
N PRO A 408 -18.84 -15.66 -7.64
CA PRO A 408 -17.44 -15.55 -7.24
C PRO A 408 -17.27 -14.27 -6.40
N PRO A 409 -16.35 -14.21 -5.43
CA PRO A 409 -16.22 -13.10 -4.48
C PRO A 409 -15.69 -11.81 -5.14
N SER A 410 -16.19 -11.50 -6.33
CA SER A 410 -16.12 -10.25 -7.07
C SER A 410 -17.44 -9.46 -7.07
N THR A 411 -18.55 -9.92 -6.47
CA THR A 411 -19.87 -9.24 -6.65
C THR A 411 -20.78 -9.13 -5.40
N ARG A 412 -20.23 -8.79 -4.22
CA ARG A 412 -20.92 -7.71 -3.48
C ARG A 412 -20.56 -6.42 -4.23
N PRO A 413 -21.51 -5.53 -4.59
CA PRO A 413 -21.14 -4.21 -5.04
C PRO A 413 -20.34 -3.57 -3.90
N ARG A 414 -19.02 -3.55 -4.05
CA ARG A 414 -18.12 -2.90 -3.10
C ARG A 414 -18.56 -1.45 -3.05
N THR A 415 -18.89 -1.00 -1.85
CA THR A 415 -19.29 0.38 -1.68
C THR A 415 -18.09 1.27 -2.01
N PRO A 416 -18.29 2.52 -2.48
CA PRO A 416 -17.19 3.48 -2.65
C PRO A 416 -16.34 3.61 -1.38
N ALA A 417 -16.99 3.48 -0.21
CA ALA A 417 -16.32 3.41 1.08
C ALA A 417 -15.31 2.25 1.18
N ASP A 418 -15.63 1.04 0.70
CA ASP A 418 -14.69 -0.10 0.73
C ASP A 418 -13.45 0.12 -0.16
N GLN A 419 -13.56 0.89 -1.24
CA GLN A 419 -12.44 1.24 -2.11
C GLN A 419 -11.57 2.36 -1.52
N ASP A 420 -12.20 3.37 -0.92
CA ASP A 420 -11.51 4.45 -0.20
C ASP A 420 -10.75 3.91 1.02
N VAL A 421 -11.36 2.99 1.79
CA VAL A 421 -10.72 2.27 2.90
C VAL A 421 -9.47 1.54 2.40
N ARG A 422 -9.59 0.78 1.30
CA ARG A 422 -8.47 0.02 0.75
C ARG A 422 -7.33 0.92 0.25
N ALA A 423 -7.64 2.00 -0.47
CA ALA A 423 -6.63 2.95 -0.93
C ALA A 423 -5.94 3.66 0.23
N ALA A 424 -6.66 3.96 1.31
CA ALA A 424 -6.11 4.52 2.53
C ALA A 424 -5.13 3.54 3.20
N LYS A 425 -5.48 2.25 3.31
CA LYS A 425 -4.62 1.20 3.85
C LYS A 425 -3.36 0.97 3.00
N GLU A 426 -3.50 0.86 1.68
CA GLU A 426 -2.36 0.73 0.75
C GLU A 426 -1.39 1.92 0.86
N LYS A 427 -1.91 3.12 1.14
CA LYS A 427 -1.07 4.30 1.40
C LYS A 427 -0.32 4.20 2.74
N ILE A 428 -0.97 3.70 3.80
CA ILE A 428 -0.30 3.48 5.10
C ILE A 428 0.81 2.44 4.94
N GLU A 429 0.57 1.35 4.20
CA GLU A 429 1.58 0.32 3.91
C GLU A 429 2.79 0.90 3.15
N GLN A 430 2.55 1.73 2.14
CA GLN A 430 3.64 2.39 1.41
C GLN A 430 4.45 3.32 2.32
N GLU A 431 3.78 4.14 3.14
CA GLU A 431 4.42 5.04 4.10
C GLU A 431 5.22 4.26 5.16
N TRP A 432 4.71 3.11 5.63
CA TRP A 432 5.42 2.22 6.54
C TRP A 432 6.69 1.65 5.92
N ASN A 433 6.62 1.12 4.70
CA ASN A 433 7.78 0.55 4.01
C ASN A 433 8.85 1.61 3.72
N ASP A 434 8.44 2.82 3.34
CA ASP A 434 9.35 3.96 3.17
C ASP A 434 9.98 4.40 4.50
N PHE A 435 9.18 4.47 5.58
CA PHE A 435 9.67 4.80 6.92
C PHE A 435 10.70 3.79 7.41
N LEU A 436 10.40 2.49 7.30
CA LEU A 436 11.29 1.41 7.71
C LEU A 436 12.61 1.43 6.92
N ALA A 437 12.55 1.71 5.61
CA ALA A 437 13.75 1.78 4.77
C ALA A 437 14.69 2.96 5.12
N GLN A 438 14.15 4.02 5.72
CA GLN A 438 14.90 5.20 6.14
C GLN A 438 15.22 5.22 7.64
N PHE A 439 14.81 4.19 8.39
CA PHE A 439 14.93 4.18 9.84
C PHE A 439 16.37 3.87 10.29
N GLU A 440 17.05 4.87 10.85
CA GLU A 440 18.46 4.80 11.24
C GLU A 440 18.69 4.71 12.76
N ASP A 441 17.64 4.72 13.60
CA ASP A 441 17.83 4.65 15.06
C ASP A 441 18.45 3.30 15.46
N ASP A 442 19.51 3.37 16.28
CA ASP A 442 20.12 2.18 16.87
C ASP A 442 19.28 1.69 18.06
N PRO A 443 18.97 0.38 18.15
CA PRO A 443 18.33 -0.19 19.33
C PRO A 443 19.15 0.09 20.59
N SER A 444 18.53 0.06 21.77
CA SER A 444 19.29 0.23 23.02
C SER A 444 20.19 -0.97 23.33
N GLU A 445 21.20 -0.77 24.18
CA GLU A 445 21.95 -1.86 24.83
C GLU A 445 21.45 -2.12 26.26
N ASP A 446 20.57 -1.26 26.79
CA ASP A 446 20.03 -1.40 28.14
C ASP A 446 18.90 -2.44 28.14
N ASP A 447 19.09 -3.51 28.92
CA ASP A 447 18.10 -4.57 29.12
C ASP A 447 16.74 -4.02 29.58
N ALA A 448 16.71 -2.91 30.34
CA ALA A 448 15.47 -2.28 30.78
C ALA A 448 14.73 -1.56 29.63
N GLU A 449 15.46 -0.90 28.73
CA GLU A 449 14.87 -0.27 27.55
C GLU A 449 14.39 -1.31 26.53
N ILE A 450 15.14 -2.41 26.37
CA ILE A 450 14.72 -3.57 25.57
C ILE A 450 13.44 -4.18 26.14
N ALA A 451 13.38 -4.37 27.47
CA ALA A 451 12.19 -4.89 28.14
C ALA A 451 10.98 -3.95 27.97
N ALA A 452 11.18 -2.63 28.04
CA ALA A 452 10.14 -1.64 27.82
C ALA A 452 9.59 -1.67 26.39
N LEU A 453 10.47 -1.74 25.39
CA LEU A 453 10.07 -1.84 23.98
C LEU A 453 9.28 -3.15 23.72
N PHE A 454 9.76 -4.27 24.26
CA PHE A 454 9.07 -5.56 24.14
C PHE A 454 7.70 -5.55 24.86
N ALA A 455 7.62 -4.96 26.06
CA ALA A 455 6.37 -4.82 26.80
C ALA A 455 5.34 -3.97 26.04
N TRP A 456 5.79 -2.89 25.39
CA TRP A 456 4.93 -2.10 24.50
C TRP A 456 4.36 -2.97 23.38
N ALA A 457 5.18 -3.77 22.71
CA ALA A 457 4.74 -4.67 21.64
C ALA A 457 3.70 -5.68 22.11
N VAL A 458 3.92 -6.30 23.27
CA VAL A 458 2.95 -7.22 23.87
C VAL A 458 1.60 -6.53 24.08
N ASN A 459 1.59 -5.29 24.59
CA ASN A 459 0.36 -4.53 24.81
C ASN A 459 -0.37 -4.20 23.49
N GLN A 460 0.35 -3.89 22.42
CA GLN A 460 -0.24 -3.60 21.11
C GLN A 460 -0.73 -4.87 20.37
N CYS A 461 -0.14 -6.04 20.68
CA CYS A 461 -0.48 -7.31 20.04
C CYS A 461 -1.98 -7.67 20.17
N ALA A 462 -2.64 -7.24 21.24
CA ALA A 462 -4.08 -7.45 21.44
C ALA A 462 -4.95 -6.76 20.37
N GLU A 463 -4.52 -5.60 19.86
CA GLU A 463 -5.28 -4.86 18.84
C GLU A 463 -5.25 -5.56 17.49
N GLU A 464 -4.16 -6.28 17.18
CA GLU A 464 -4.00 -7.08 15.96
C GLU A 464 -4.84 -8.37 15.99
N ILE A 465 -4.76 -9.15 17.08
CA ILE A 465 -5.31 -10.51 17.14
C ILE A 465 -6.85 -10.54 17.09
N GLY A 466 -7.54 -9.50 17.56
CA GLY A 466 -9.00 -9.37 17.40
C GLY A 466 -9.86 -10.44 18.11
N SER A 467 -9.27 -11.37 18.87
CA SER A 467 -9.94 -12.49 19.56
C SER A 467 -10.62 -12.11 20.88
N GLY A 468 -10.50 -10.84 21.31
CA GLY A 468 -10.95 -10.37 22.62
C GLY A 468 -10.01 -10.71 23.78
N ILE A 469 -8.92 -11.43 23.52
CA ILE A 469 -7.82 -11.67 24.46
C ILE A 469 -7.06 -10.34 24.67
N ARG A 470 -6.76 -10.01 25.92
CA ARG A 470 -5.94 -8.84 26.27
C ARG A 470 -4.63 -9.27 26.92
N PHE A 471 -3.55 -8.60 26.54
CA PHE A 471 -2.24 -8.74 27.15
C PHE A 471 -1.96 -7.46 27.94
N ASP A 472 -1.64 -7.60 29.24
CA ASP A 472 -1.27 -6.48 30.12
C ASP A 472 0.18 -6.67 30.56
N ALA A 473 1.10 -6.09 29.80
CA ALA A 473 2.53 -6.17 30.00
C ALA A 473 3.06 -4.93 30.73
N ARG A 474 3.73 -5.16 31.86
CA ARG A 474 4.31 -4.14 32.73
C ARG A 474 5.80 -4.36 32.87
N PRO A 475 6.66 -3.51 32.28
CA PRO A 475 8.09 -3.60 32.44
C PRO A 475 8.50 -3.22 33.88
N ARG A 476 9.47 -3.93 34.44
CA ARG A 476 10.13 -3.69 35.73
C ARG A 476 11.62 -3.99 35.55
N ASP A 477 12.40 -2.94 35.30
CA ASP A 477 13.82 -3.05 34.93
C ASP A 477 13.99 -4.06 33.77
N GLU A 478 14.86 -5.05 33.89
CA GLU A 478 15.11 -6.09 32.87
C GLU A 478 14.00 -7.15 32.73
N ALA A 479 12.89 -7.05 33.46
CA ALA A 479 11.80 -8.03 33.45
C ALA A 479 10.45 -7.43 33.04
N ILE A 480 9.54 -8.29 32.60
CA ILE A 480 8.20 -7.91 32.15
C ILE A 480 7.19 -8.84 32.81
N GLU A 481 6.24 -8.28 33.54
CA GLU A 481 5.10 -9.02 34.07
C GLU A 481 3.94 -8.92 33.08
N ILE A 482 3.49 -10.05 32.53
CA ILE A 482 2.41 -10.12 31.53
C ILE A 482 1.24 -10.89 32.13
N ASP A 483 0.07 -10.25 32.18
CA ASP A 483 -1.19 -10.94 32.47
C ASP A 483 -1.95 -11.18 31.16
N ILE A 484 -2.26 -12.44 30.83
CA ILE A 484 -3.17 -12.78 29.74
C ILE A 484 -4.59 -12.83 30.31
N ARG A 485 -5.48 -12.00 29.77
CA ARG A 485 -6.87 -11.87 30.22
C ARG A 485 -7.86 -12.25 29.12
N ILE A 486 -8.85 -13.05 29.46
CA ILE A 486 -9.94 -13.43 28.54
C ILE A 486 -11.29 -12.90 29.02
N PRO A 487 -12.26 -12.66 28.12
CA PRO A 487 -13.62 -12.30 28.49
C PRO A 487 -14.32 -13.45 29.25
N SER A 488 -15.02 -13.12 30.34
CA SER A 488 -15.88 -14.06 31.08
C SER A 488 -17.36 -13.85 30.69
N PRO A 489 -18.24 -14.87 30.80
CA PRO A 489 -19.67 -14.79 30.45
C PRO A 489 -20.52 -13.72 31.17
N GLY A 490 -19.93 -12.85 31.99
CA GLY A 490 -20.58 -11.70 32.63
C GLY A 490 -20.01 -10.33 32.24
N GLY A 491 -19.18 -10.25 31.20
CA GLY A 491 -18.57 -8.99 30.71
C GLY A 491 -17.32 -8.54 31.47
N ALA A 492 -16.95 -9.19 32.57
CA ALA A 492 -15.67 -9.00 33.26
C ALA A 492 -14.56 -9.81 32.57
N THR A 493 -13.31 -9.36 32.64
CA THR A 493 -12.14 -10.13 32.17
C THR A 493 -11.52 -10.92 33.33
N ARG A 494 -11.08 -12.16 33.07
CA ARG A 494 -10.33 -12.99 34.04
C ARG A 494 -8.90 -13.22 33.55
N VAL A 495 -7.94 -13.23 34.48
CA VAL A 495 -6.55 -13.63 34.19
C VAL A 495 -6.52 -15.15 34.04
N VAL A 496 -5.99 -15.65 32.93
CA VAL A 496 -5.85 -17.09 32.64
C VAL A 496 -4.41 -17.57 32.67
N GLU A 497 -3.46 -16.67 32.41
CA GLU A 497 -2.04 -16.99 32.45
C GLU A 497 -1.27 -15.76 32.92
N GLU A 498 -0.33 -15.96 33.84
CA GLU A 498 0.65 -14.95 34.26
C GLU A 498 2.02 -15.38 33.77
N ILE A 499 2.68 -14.53 32.99
CA ILE A 499 4.00 -14.78 32.43
C ILE A 499 4.98 -13.76 33.01
N LEU A 500 6.13 -14.24 33.48
CA LEU A 500 7.29 -13.39 33.76
C LEU A 500 8.29 -13.55 32.62
N VAL A 501 8.53 -12.48 31.88
CA VAL A 501 9.61 -12.41 30.90
C VAL A 501 10.84 -11.79 31.55
N VAL A 502 12.03 -12.33 31.31
CA VAL A 502 13.29 -11.73 31.77
C VAL A 502 14.28 -11.63 30.62
N VAL A 503 14.82 -10.44 30.40
CA VAL A 503 15.89 -10.18 29.43
C VAL A 503 17.21 -10.72 29.98
N CYS A 504 17.86 -11.57 29.19
CA CYS A 504 19.03 -12.36 29.62
C CYS A 504 20.19 -12.17 28.63
N ASN A 505 20.81 -11.00 28.61
CA ASN A 505 21.86 -10.65 27.65
C ASN A 505 23.31 -10.84 28.13
N ARG A 506 23.54 -11.39 29.34
CA ARG A 506 24.93 -11.67 29.77
C ARG A 506 25.60 -12.69 28.86
N ALA A 507 26.91 -12.56 28.74
CA ALA A 507 27.74 -13.52 28.03
C ALA A 507 27.59 -14.93 28.65
N PRO A 508 27.64 -16.00 27.84
CA PRO A 508 27.50 -17.37 28.34
C PRO A 508 28.72 -17.86 29.13
N GLN A 509 29.90 -17.27 28.88
CA GLN A 509 31.10 -17.46 29.69
C GLN A 509 30.94 -16.74 31.04
N GLY A 510 31.60 -17.17 32.13
CA GLY A 510 31.52 -16.46 33.41
C GLY A 510 30.46 -16.97 34.37
N GLY A 511 29.60 -17.91 33.93
CA GLY A 511 28.41 -18.32 34.68
C GLY A 511 27.36 -17.22 34.88
N GLY A 512 27.59 -16.00 34.38
CA GLY A 512 26.71 -14.84 34.55
C GLY A 512 25.33 -15.05 33.94
N LEU A 513 25.27 -15.66 32.75
CA LEU A 513 24.01 -16.02 32.09
C LEU A 513 23.25 -17.13 32.85
N ARG A 514 23.96 -18.13 33.37
CA ARG A 514 23.34 -19.15 34.24
C ARG A 514 22.76 -18.51 35.50
N ALA A 515 23.49 -17.59 36.12
CA ALA A 515 23.01 -16.86 37.30
C ALA A 515 21.75 -16.04 36.99
N GLN A 516 21.67 -15.43 35.80
CA GLN A 516 20.44 -14.77 35.32
C GLN A 516 19.28 -15.76 35.17
N PHE A 517 19.49 -16.94 34.57
CA PHE A 517 18.43 -17.95 34.43
C PHE A 517 17.92 -18.43 35.79
N GLU A 518 18.82 -18.69 36.74
CA GLU A 518 18.46 -19.11 38.10
C GLU A 518 17.72 -18.00 38.86
N ASP A 519 18.13 -16.74 38.69
CA ASP A 519 17.43 -15.61 39.27
C ASP A 519 16.03 -15.41 38.68
N ALA A 520 15.92 -15.48 37.35
CA ALA A 520 14.65 -15.42 36.63
C ALA A 520 13.70 -16.53 37.11
N ARG A 521 14.22 -17.76 37.29
CA ARG A 521 13.47 -18.89 37.84
C ARG A 521 12.96 -18.64 39.26
N ARG A 522 13.81 -18.07 40.14
CA ARG A 522 13.38 -17.69 41.50
C ARG A 522 12.30 -16.61 41.48
N ARG A 523 12.44 -15.60 40.62
CA ARG A 523 11.49 -14.47 40.48
C ARG A 523 10.14 -14.91 39.91
N ALA A 524 10.12 -15.88 38.99
CA ALA A 524 8.89 -16.36 38.36
C ALA A 524 7.92 -17.01 39.35
N GLY A 525 8.45 -17.75 40.33
CA GLY A 525 7.63 -18.41 41.34
C GLY A 525 6.62 -19.39 40.71
N ARG A 526 5.33 -19.05 40.71
CA ARG A 526 4.24 -19.84 40.11
C ARG A 526 3.88 -19.41 38.68
N ARG A 527 4.43 -18.29 38.19
CA ARG A 527 4.17 -17.74 36.86
C ARG A 527 4.92 -18.55 35.81
N THR A 528 4.41 -18.58 34.59
CA THR A 528 5.14 -19.12 33.44
C THR A 528 6.38 -18.27 33.21
N LEU A 529 7.58 -18.87 33.21
CA LEU A 529 8.82 -18.15 32.93
C LEU A 529 9.09 -18.12 31.43
N ALA A 530 9.35 -16.94 30.86
CA ALA A 530 9.86 -16.78 29.51
C ALA A 530 11.23 -16.08 29.52
N LEU A 531 12.23 -16.66 28.87
CA LEU A 531 13.56 -16.07 28.74
C LEU A 531 13.69 -15.35 27.40
N LEU A 532 14.02 -14.07 27.42
CA LEU A 532 14.26 -13.25 26.22
C LEU A 532 15.76 -12.96 26.08
N ARG A 533 16.35 -13.15 24.89
CA ARG A 533 17.78 -12.88 24.65
C ARG A 533 18.01 -12.25 23.28
N CYS A 534 18.89 -11.26 23.20
CA CYS A 534 19.27 -10.56 21.96
C CYS A 534 20.41 -11.28 21.21
N GLY A 535 20.26 -12.61 21.09
CA GLY A 535 21.23 -13.50 20.47
C GLY A 535 20.91 -14.95 20.80
N GLU A 536 21.53 -15.88 20.07
CA GLU A 536 21.24 -17.29 20.23
C GLU A 536 21.52 -17.81 21.66
N PHE A 537 20.67 -18.72 22.13
CA PHE A 537 20.89 -19.47 23.36
C PHE A 537 21.99 -20.52 23.18
N PRO A 538 22.92 -20.66 24.14
CA PRO A 538 24.00 -21.65 24.04
C PRO A 538 23.49 -23.09 23.82
N ARG A 539 24.01 -23.74 22.77
CA ARG A 539 23.61 -25.11 22.37
C ARG A 539 24.50 -26.21 22.93
N ASN A 540 25.67 -25.90 23.47
CA ASN A 540 26.61 -26.92 23.91
C ASN A 540 26.02 -27.69 25.11
N PRO A 541 25.66 -28.99 24.94
CA PRO A 541 24.95 -29.75 25.96
C PRO A 541 25.77 -29.98 27.22
N ASN A 542 27.10 -29.88 27.12
CA ASN A 542 28.02 -30.07 28.24
C ASN A 542 28.13 -28.83 29.14
N THR A 543 27.48 -27.72 28.79
CA THR A 543 27.54 -26.49 29.58
C THR A 543 26.47 -26.45 30.67
N GLN A 544 26.82 -25.87 31.82
CA GLN A 544 25.87 -25.69 32.92
C GLN A 544 24.74 -24.71 32.56
N VAL A 545 24.99 -23.76 31.66
CA VAL A 545 23.98 -22.83 31.13
C VAL A 545 22.92 -23.60 30.33
N HIS A 546 23.34 -24.52 29.46
CA HIS A 546 22.41 -25.36 28.69
C HIS A 546 21.57 -26.26 29.61
N SER A 547 22.18 -26.85 30.64
CA SER A 547 21.46 -27.67 31.62
C SER A 547 20.39 -26.87 32.38
N ALA A 548 20.71 -25.65 32.81
CA ALA A 548 19.75 -24.77 33.47
C ALA A 548 18.59 -24.36 32.54
N LEU A 549 18.91 -24.05 31.28
CA LEU A 549 17.90 -23.76 30.26
C LEU A 549 16.98 -24.97 30.02
N ALA A 550 17.54 -26.17 29.88
CA ALA A 550 16.77 -27.40 29.66
C ALA A 550 15.82 -27.70 30.83
N GLU A 551 16.25 -27.45 32.07
CA GLU A 551 15.40 -27.60 33.26
C GLU A 551 14.23 -26.60 33.26
N ILE A 552 14.46 -25.35 32.87
CA ILE A 552 13.41 -24.33 32.75
C ILE A 552 12.38 -24.75 31.70
N LEU A 553 12.83 -25.16 30.51
CA LEU A 553 11.93 -25.59 29.43
C LEU A 553 11.12 -26.83 29.82
N LYS A 554 11.75 -27.80 30.51
CA LYS A 554 11.06 -29.01 31.00
C LYS A 554 9.93 -28.71 31.99
N ASN A 555 10.04 -27.61 32.74
CA ASN A 555 9.03 -27.17 33.70
C ASN A 555 7.98 -26.23 33.08
N GLY A 556 7.84 -26.22 31.75
CA GLY A 556 6.87 -25.38 31.03
C GLY A 556 7.33 -23.95 30.78
N GLY A 557 8.61 -23.63 31.03
CA GLY A 557 9.19 -22.35 30.65
C GLY A 557 9.35 -22.20 29.14
N ARG A 558 9.39 -20.95 28.66
CA ARG A 558 9.53 -20.58 27.25
C ARG A 558 10.85 -19.85 27.02
N LYS A 559 11.31 -19.82 25.77
CA LYS A 559 12.47 -19.02 25.35
C LYS A 559 12.19 -18.32 24.03
N ALA A 560 12.73 -17.12 23.88
CA ALA A 560 12.62 -16.32 22.67
C ALA A 560 13.94 -15.60 22.40
N VAL A 561 14.36 -15.61 21.14
CA VAL A 561 15.47 -14.80 20.66
C VAL A 561 14.87 -13.55 20.04
N PHE A 562 15.35 -12.37 20.44
CA PHE A 562 14.91 -11.07 19.96
C PHE A 562 16.06 -10.39 19.24
N GLU A 563 16.23 -10.73 17.97
CA GLU A 563 17.41 -10.34 17.21
C GLU A 563 17.42 -8.84 16.92
N GLU A 564 18.57 -8.31 16.49
CA GLU A 564 18.71 -6.88 16.27
C GLU A 564 17.80 -6.39 15.14
N SER A 565 17.66 -7.18 14.08
CA SER A 565 16.67 -6.93 13.01
C SER A 565 15.23 -6.85 13.53
N ASP A 566 14.83 -7.70 14.48
CA ASP A 566 13.51 -7.64 15.12
C ASP A 566 13.36 -6.37 15.97
N GLN A 567 14.41 -6.00 16.72
CA GLN A 567 14.43 -4.79 17.54
C GLN A 567 14.31 -3.52 16.71
N ARG A 568 15.04 -3.41 15.60
CA ARG A 568 14.96 -2.26 14.69
C ARG A 568 13.59 -2.16 14.04
N THR A 569 13.05 -3.28 13.59
CA THR A 569 11.69 -3.34 13.03
C THR A 569 10.66 -2.87 14.06
N LEU A 570 10.76 -3.35 15.30
CA LEU A 570 9.83 -2.98 16.36
C LEU A 570 9.99 -1.53 16.83
N ALA A 571 11.22 -1.02 16.91
CA ALA A 571 11.49 0.38 17.24
C ALA A 571 10.98 1.32 16.15
N ALA A 572 11.19 0.97 14.88
CA ALA A 572 10.61 1.69 13.74
C ALA A 572 9.09 1.69 13.83
N PHE A 573 8.49 0.54 14.13
CA PHE A 573 7.04 0.42 14.25
C PHE A 573 6.49 1.22 15.43
N HIS A 574 7.18 1.23 16.57
CA HIS A 574 6.84 2.07 17.72
C HIS A 574 6.79 3.56 17.34
N ARG A 575 7.80 4.06 16.63
CA ARG A 575 7.84 5.46 16.16
C ARG A 575 6.77 5.78 15.12
N PHE A 576 6.55 4.87 14.18
CA PHE A 576 5.50 5.01 13.17
C PHE A 576 4.11 5.04 13.83
N HIS A 577 3.89 4.16 14.80
CA HIS A 577 2.66 4.10 15.58
C HIS A 577 2.40 5.39 16.38
N GLU A 578 3.39 5.96 17.06
CA GLU A 578 3.26 7.24 17.81
C GLU A 578 2.69 8.37 16.95
N THR A 579 3.03 8.39 15.65
CA THR A 579 2.65 9.45 14.71
C THR A 579 1.38 9.12 13.92
N HIS A 580 1.07 7.85 13.69
CA HIS A 580 0.00 7.42 12.76
C HIS A 580 -1.19 6.72 13.44
N ALA A 581 -1.11 6.34 14.72
CA ALA A 581 -2.16 5.55 15.39
C ALA A 581 -3.56 6.20 15.40
N ARG A 582 -3.64 7.54 15.29
CA ARG A 582 -4.91 8.28 15.24
C ARG A 582 -5.48 8.44 13.82
N ARG A 583 -4.80 7.93 12.79
CA ARG A 583 -5.21 8.05 11.40
C ARG A 583 -6.37 7.10 11.10
N GLU A 584 -7.28 7.56 10.24
CA GLU A 584 -8.39 6.75 9.76
C GLU A 584 -7.88 5.46 9.11
N HIS A 585 -8.54 4.33 9.41
CA HIS A 585 -8.18 2.98 8.95
C HIS A 585 -6.83 2.41 9.41
N PHE A 586 -6.09 3.09 10.30
CA PHE A 586 -4.82 2.57 10.83
C PHE A 586 -5.01 1.27 11.61
N SER A 587 -5.98 1.21 12.54
CA SER A 587 -6.27 -0.02 13.29
C SER A 587 -6.79 -1.16 12.40
N ASP A 588 -7.47 -0.83 11.29
CA ASP A 588 -7.96 -1.84 10.35
C ASP A 588 -6.82 -2.37 9.47
N TRP A 589 -5.87 -1.51 9.07
CA TRP A 589 -4.62 -1.91 8.42
C TRP A 589 -3.77 -2.79 9.36
N LEU A 590 -3.65 -2.38 10.62
CA LEU A 590 -2.89 -3.10 11.64
C LEU A 590 -3.38 -4.55 11.82
N ARG A 591 -4.71 -4.76 11.91
CA ARG A 591 -5.33 -6.09 12.00
C ARG A 591 -5.15 -6.94 10.76
N GLU A 592 -5.02 -6.34 9.57
CA GLU A 592 -4.80 -7.07 8.32
C GLU A 592 -3.33 -7.47 8.17
N GLU A 593 -2.40 -6.54 8.42
CA GLU A 593 -0.97 -6.76 8.17
C GLU A 593 -0.24 -7.50 9.30
N ASN A 594 -0.73 -7.40 10.55
CA ASN A 594 -0.22 -8.15 11.71
C ASN A 594 1.30 -8.02 11.93
N HIS A 595 1.83 -6.80 11.92
CA HIS A 595 3.27 -6.54 11.99
C HIS A 595 3.91 -6.97 13.33
N ILE A 596 3.17 -6.94 14.44
CA ILE A 596 3.69 -7.26 15.77
C ILE A 596 3.45 -8.73 16.13
N SER A 597 2.22 -9.21 15.97
CA SER A 597 1.78 -10.56 16.37
C SER A 597 2.46 -11.68 15.56
N ARG A 598 3.12 -11.35 14.45
CA ARG A 598 3.89 -12.30 13.63
C ARG A 598 5.39 -12.35 13.95
N LEU A 599 5.89 -11.48 14.83
CA LEU A 599 7.28 -11.54 15.27
C LEU A 599 7.51 -12.81 16.08
N LEU A 600 8.46 -13.66 15.64
CA LEU A 600 8.84 -14.89 16.35
C LEU A 600 9.09 -14.70 17.86
N PRO A 601 9.77 -13.63 18.32
CA PRO A 601 9.92 -13.35 19.74
C PRO A 601 8.58 -13.29 20.50
N LEU A 602 7.57 -12.62 19.92
CA LEU A 602 6.24 -12.46 20.53
C LEU A 602 5.47 -13.78 20.50
N ILE A 603 5.52 -14.49 19.36
CA ILE A 603 4.90 -15.81 19.21
C ILE A 603 5.43 -16.77 20.27
N HIS A 604 6.76 -16.86 20.44
CA HIS A 604 7.37 -17.78 21.40
C HIS A 604 7.13 -17.41 22.87
N VAL A 605 7.03 -16.11 23.21
CA VAL A 605 6.74 -15.68 24.59
C VAL A 605 5.27 -15.88 24.95
N LEU A 606 4.36 -15.40 24.09
CA LEU A 606 2.92 -15.42 24.34
C LEU A 606 2.26 -16.73 23.91
N ASP A 607 2.99 -17.58 23.20
CA ASP A 607 2.51 -18.83 22.62
C ASP A 607 1.31 -18.57 21.68
N LEU A 608 1.47 -17.61 20.77
CA LEU A 608 0.39 -17.13 19.88
C LEU A 608 -0.09 -18.20 18.89
N ASP A 609 0.72 -19.22 18.62
CA ASP A 609 0.31 -20.35 17.79
C ASP A 609 -0.70 -21.27 18.51
N HIS A 610 -0.92 -21.14 19.81
CA HIS A 610 -1.81 -21.99 20.60
C HIS A 610 -2.83 -21.18 21.42
N LEU A 611 -3.47 -20.17 20.83
CA LEU A 611 -4.50 -19.35 21.49
C LEU A 611 -5.79 -20.15 21.82
N ASP A 612 -6.03 -21.24 21.11
CA ASP A 612 -7.13 -22.20 21.33
C ASP A 612 -7.07 -22.87 22.70
N ARG A 613 -5.90 -22.86 23.37
CA ARG A 613 -5.76 -23.32 24.77
C ARG A 613 -6.67 -22.58 25.75
N PHE A 614 -7.20 -21.42 25.36
CA PHE A 614 -8.13 -20.62 26.16
C PHE A 614 -9.61 -20.76 25.76
N GLU A 615 -9.92 -21.48 24.67
CA GLU A 615 -11.28 -21.62 24.15
C GLU A 615 -12.09 -22.74 24.83
N GLN A 616 -11.45 -23.63 25.60
CA GLN A 616 -12.15 -24.70 26.33
C GLN A 616 -12.43 -24.35 27.79
N GLU A 617 -13.65 -23.87 28.07
CA GLU A 617 -14.34 -24.05 29.36
C GLU A 617 -15.84 -23.73 29.26
N LEU A 618 -16.57 -24.37 28.33
CA LEU A 618 -18.04 -24.40 28.35
C LEU A 618 -18.50 -25.86 28.48
N PRO A 619 -19.18 -26.25 29.58
CA PRO A 619 -19.68 -27.60 29.72
C PRO A 619 -20.73 -27.90 28.63
N PRO A 620 -20.80 -29.14 28.12
CA PRO A 620 -21.70 -29.49 27.02
C PRO A 620 -23.15 -29.22 27.43
N SER A 621 -23.80 -28.28 26.75
CA SER A 621 -25.23 -28.03 26.93
C SER A 621 -26.02 -29.25 26.42
N ALA A 622 -26.95 -29.71 27.23
CA ALA A 622 -27.75 -30.92 26.97
C ALA A 622 -28.56 -30.80 25.67
N PRO A 623 -28.76 -31.91 24.93
CA PRO A 623 -29.47 -31.88 23.65
C PRO A 623 -30.96 -31.58 23.85
N ALA A 624 -31.45 -30.50 23.23
CA ALA A 624 -32.87 -30.18 23.17
C ALA A 624 -33.64 -31.20 22.29
N PRO A 625 -34.88 -31.59 22.66
CA PRO A 625 -35.58 -32.69 22.04
C PRO A 625 -36.12 -32.33 20.65
N ARG A 626 -35.86 -33.21 19.68
CA ARG A 626 -36.43 -33.15 18.32
C ARG A 626 -37.94 -33.44 18.37
N SER A 627 -38.78 -32.47 18.03
CA SER A 627 -40.21 -32.67 17.85
C SER A 627 -40.49 -33.34 16.49
N ARG A 628 -41.12 -34.53 16.54
CA ARG A 628 -41.68 -35.26 15.39
C ARG A 628 -43.01 -34.63 14.96
N GLY A 629 -43.38 -34.87 13.70
CA GLY A 629 -44.37 -34.08 12.96
C GLY A 629 -45.85 -34.32 13.29
N ALA A 630 -46.69 -33.53 12.63
CA ALA A 630 -48.08 -33.86 12.33
C ALA A 630 -48.56 -32.98 11.16
N ALA A 631 -49.27 -33.60 10.23
CA ALA A 631 -49.94 -32.99 9.08
C ALA A 631 -51.41 -32.58 9.46
N PRO A 632 -52.31 -32.15 8.54
CA PRO A 632 -53.04 -30.88 8.66
C PRO A 632 -54.57 -31.01 8.91
N SER A 633 -55.27 -29.86 8.90
CA SER A 633 -56.71 -29.59 8.59
C SER A 633 -57.56 -29.03 9.77
N PRO A 634 -58.83 -28.55 9.60
CA PRO A 634 -59.30 -27.32 8.92
C PRO A 634 -60.40 -26.50 9.71
N PHE A 635 -60.81 -25.35 9.15
CA PHE A 635 -62.03 -24.52 9.41
C PHE A 635 -62.19 -23.74 10.74
N ASP A 636 -62.30 -22.39 10.67
CA ASP A 636 -63.57 -21.61 10.73
C ASP A 636 -63.27 -20.07 10.77
N THR A 637 -63.54 -19.31 9.70
CA THR A 637 -64.68 -18.36 9.45
C THR A 637 -64.47 -16.88 9.88
N SER A 638 -64.50 -15.99 8.87
CA SER A 638 -64.57 -14.52 8.97
C SER A 638 -66.02 -14.03 9.24
N PRO A 639 -66.29 -12.72 9.52
CA PRO A 639 -66.46 -11.74 8.43
C PRO A 639 -66.09 -10.26 8.69
N ALA A 640 -66.01 -9.56 7.54
CA ALA A 640 -65.72 -8.19 7.10
C ALA A 640 -66.32 -6.90 7.74
N SER A 641 -65.48 -5.82 7.68
CA SER A 641 -65.70 -4.39 7.25
C SER A 641 -66.59 -3.42 8.08
N PRO A 642 -66.63 -2.06 7.86
CA PRO A 642 -66.01 -1.16 6.84
C PRO A 642 -65.53 0.27 7.30
N GLY A 643 -64.90 1.04 6.39
CA GLY A 643 -65.32 2.44 6.08
C GLY A 643 -64.49 3.65 6.59
N ALA A 644 -64.00 4.47 5.64
CA ALA A 644 -63.43 5.82 5.84
C ALA A 644 -64.47 6.95 5.64
N PRO A 645 -64.22 8.18 6.12
CA PRO A 645 -64.88 9.40 5.61
C PRO A 645 -63.90 10.52 5.14
N PRO A 646 -64.34 11.48 4.30
CA PRO A 646 -63.55 12.57 3.68
C PRO A 646 -63.77 13.96 4.33
N PRO A 647 -62.97 14.99 4.01
CA PRO A 647 -63.50 16.26 3.41
C PRO A 647 -62.45 17.00 2.54
N ALA A 648 -62.61 18.14 1.83
CA ALA A 648 -63.65 18.97 1.19
C ALA A 648 -62.87 20.08 0.42
N ALA A 649 -63.49 20.77 -0.56
CA ALA A 649 -62.84 21.68 -1.52
C ALA A 649 -63.03 23.20 -1.25
N GLY A 650 -61.96 23.99 -1.48
CA GLY A 650 -61.89 25.40 -1.96
C GLY A 650 -62.15 26.58 -0.99
N PRO A 651 -61.74 27.86 -1.27
CA PRO A 651 -60.90 28.41 -2.37
C PRO A 651 -59.85 29.50 -1.98
N ASP A 652 -58.99 29.84 -2.96
CA ASP A 652 -58.27 31.08 -3.29
C ASP A 652 -57.36 31.87 -2.31
N GLY A 653 -56.11 32.06 -2.79
CA GLY A 653 -55.15 33.07 -2.33
C GLY A 653 -53.76 32.93 -3.00
N ALA A 654 -53.59 33.51 -4.21
CA ALA A 654 -52.33 33.63 -4.95
C ALA A 654 -51.23 34.35 -4.13
N THR A 655 -49.95 33.99 -4.13
CA THR A 655 -48.85 34.20 -5.12
C THR A 655 -47.53 33.72 -4.43
N PRO A 656 -46.34 33.58 -5.07
CA PRO A 656 -45.96 33.32 -6.46
C PRO A 656 -45.23 31.94 -6.63
N GLY A 657 -45.28 31.41 -7.85
CA GLY A 657 -44.81 30.05 -8.17
C GLY A 657 -43.31 29.85 -8.07
N ASN A 658 -42.90 28.98 -7.14
CA ASN A 658 -41.72 28.15 -7.29
C ASN A 658 -41.98 27.15 -8.43
N VAL A 659 -41.40 27.41 -9.60
CA VAL A 659 -41.23 26.38 -10.62
C VAL A 659 -40.05 25.52 -10.22
N ASP A 660 -40.34 24.47 -9.44
CA ASP A 660 -39.59 23.21 -9.44
C ASP A 660 -40.55 22.08 -9.04
N GLY A 661 -41.54 21.88 -9.91
CA GLY A 661 -42.30 20.64 -9.98
C GLY A 661 -41.59 19.68 -10.93
N ALA A 662 -40.46 19.10 -10.52
CA ALA A 662 -39.94 17.91 -11.17
C ALA A 662 -40.37 16.71 -10.32
N ALA A 663 -41.29 15.90 -10.85
CA ALA A 663 -41.58 14.57 -10.36
C ALA A 663 -40.27 13.80 -10.08
N PRO A 664 -40.24 12.83 -9.13
CA PRO A 664 -39.05 12.04 -8.87
C PRO A 664 -38.62 11.37 -10.18
N ARG A 665 -37.58 11.93 -10.81
CA ARG A 665 -37.02 11.38 -12.05
C ARG A 665 -36.37 10.05 -11.66
N GLU A 666 -36.86 8.97 -12.26
CA GLU A 666 -36.27 7.64 -12.13
C GLU A 666 -34.75 7.71 -12.33
N ALA A 667 -34.01 6.90 -11.56
CA ALA A 667 -32.55 6.87 -11.60
C ALA A 667 -32.07 6.66 -13.05
N LEU A 668 -31.36 7.66 -13.58
CA LEU A 668 -30.91 7.67 -14.96
C LEU A 668 -29.69 6.75 -15.12
N SER A 669 -29.91 5.55 -15.68
CA SER A 669 -28.86 4.56 -15.91
C SER A 669 -28.20 4.73 -17.29
N LEU A 670 -26.89 4.98 -17.29
CA LEU A 670 -26.04 5.21 -18.46
C LEU A 670 -25.29 3.93 -18.83
N ALA A 671 -25.35 3.48 -20.07
CA ALA A 671 -24.63 2.28 -20.52
C ALA A 671 -23.15 2.55 -20.78
N LEU A 672 -22.26 1.77 -20.16
CA LEU A 672 -20.80 1.85 -20.33
C LEU A 672 -20.25 0.86 -21.36
N GLY A 673 -20.87 -0.33 -21.47
CA GLY A 673 -20.40 -1.41 -22.33
C GLY A 673 -21.01 -2.75 -21.95
N THR A 674 -20.35 -3.84 -22.30
CA THR A 674 -20.73 -5.20 -21.91
C THR A 674 -19.52 -5.98 -21.38
N THR A 675 -19.73 -6.95 -20.49
CA THR A 675 -18.67 -7.84 -20.00
C THR A 675 -18.14 -8.76 -21.13
N GLY A 676 -16.86 -9.11 -21.07
CA GLY A 676 -16.19 -10.00 -22.03
C GLY A 676 -16.26 -11.49 -21.68
N GLU A 677 -17.27 -11.89 -20.90
CA GLU A 677 -17.52 -13.27 -20.51
C GLU A 677 -18.33 -14.02 -21.58
N LEU A 678 -18.42 -15.35 -21.50
CA LEU A 678 -19.22 -16.20 -22.41
C LEU A 678 -20.70 -15.76 -22.51
N VAL A 679 -21.20 -15.07 -21.48
CA VAL A 679 -22.49 -14.37 -21.49
C VAL A 679 -22.22 -12.88 -21.28
N SER A 680 -22.62 -12.06 -22.25
CA SER A 680 -22.39 -10.61 -22.24
C SER A 680 -23.44 -9.91 -21.37
N HIS A 681 -23.00 -9.27 -20.29
CA HIS A 681 -23.84 -8.47 -19.40
C HIS A 681 -23.61 -6.98 -19.63
N LYS A 682 -24.70 -6.19 -19.72
CA LYS A 682 -24.62 -4.75 -19.95
C LYS A 682 -24.14 -4.04 -18.67
N ILE A 683 -23.00 -3.37 -18.77
CA ILE A 683 -22.43 -2.53 -17.72
C ILE A 683 -23.12 -1.17 -17.77
N THR A 684 -23.67 -0.73 -16.64
CA THR A 684 -24.34 0.57 -16.52
C THR A 684 -23.83 1.37 -15.33
N LEU A 685 -23.89 2.70 -15.43
CA LEU A 685 -23.50 3.69 -14.43
C LEU A 685 -24.72 4.56 -14.09
N ASP A 686 -25.00 4.81 -12.81
CA ASP A 686 -26.05 5.78 -12.45
C ASP A 686 -25.53 7.21 -12.66
N ALA A 687 -26.27 8.04 -13.41
CA ALA A 687 -25.92 9.43 -13.65
C ALA A 687 -25.77 10.23 -12.33
N GLY A 688 -26.46 9.83 -11.25
CA GLY A 688 -26.28 10.44 -9.92
C GLY A 688 -24.84 10.37 -9.40
N GLN A 689 -24.10 9.31 -9.77
CA GLN A 689 -22.71 9.11 -9.35
C GLN A 689 -21.75 10.14 -9.98
N LEU A 690 -22.13 10.77 -11.10
CA LEU A 690 -21.31 11.80 -11.76
C LEU A 690 -21.30 13.14 -11.00
N THR A 691 -22.13 13.31 -9.97
CA THR A 691 -22.03 14.44 -9.02
C THR A 691 -20.77 14.35 -8.13
N ALA A 692 -20.16 13.17 -8.01
CA ALA A 692 -18.91 12.94 -7.29
C ALA A 692 -17.64 13.13 -8.16
N HIS A 693 -17.81 13.60 -9.41
CA HIS A 693 -16.82 13.74 -10.47
C HIS A 693 -16.39 12.40 -11.10
N ALA A 694 -15.88 12.46 -12.33
CA ALA A 694 -15.35 11.29 -13.02
C ALA A 694 -14.01 11.63 -13.69
N ALA A 695 -13.04 10.72 -13.55
CA ALA A 695 -11.74 10.82 -14.22
C ALA A 695 -11.57 9.62 -15.16
N PHE A 696 -11.17 9.90 -16.41
CA PHE A 696 -10.93 8.88 -17.44
C PHE A 696 -9.43 8.78 -17.69
N LEU A 697 -8.78 7.75 -17.14
CA LEU A 697 -7.33 7.57 -17.15
C LEU A 697 -6.91 6.39 -18.04
N GLY A 698 -5.69 6.44 -18.60
CA GLY A 698 -5.17 5.44 -19.53
C GLY A 698 -4.18 6.04 -20.53
N SER A 699 -3.52 5.23 -21.36
CA SER A 699 -2.55 5.67 -22.37
C SER A 699 -3.18 6.26 -23.65
N THR A 700 -2.50 7.14 -24.38
CA THR A 700 -3.01 7.68 -25.65
C THR A 700 -3.51 6.55 -26.57
N GLY A 701 -4.73 6.68 -27.11
CA GLY A 701 -5.36 5.64 -27.93
C GLY A 701 -6.18 4.58 -27.15
N SER A 702 -6.18 4.59 -25.81
CA SER A 702 -6.96 3.65 -24.98
C SER A 702 -8.48 3.86 -24.97
N GLY A 703 -9.01 4.82 -25.75
CA GLY A 703 -10.45 5.09 -25.82
C GLY A 703 -11.05 5.96 -24.70
N LYS A 704 -10.24 6.63 -23.85
CA LYS A 704 -10.72 7.52 -22.76
C LYS A 704 -11.78 8.54 -23.22
N THR A 705 -11.43 9.33 -24.24
CA THR A 705 -12.29 10.39 -24.77
C THR A 705 -13.56 9.78 -25.37
N THR A 706 -13.45 8.64 -26.05
CA THR A 706 -14.60 7.89 -26.58
C THR A 706 -15.55 7.43 -25.48
N LEU A 707 -15.03 6.92 -24.36
CA LEU A 707 -15.85 6.51 -23.22
C LEU A 707 -16.51 7.70 -22.52
N ALA A 708 -15.78 8.79 -22.31
CA ALA A 708 -16.32 10.01 -21.71
C ALA A 708 -17.45 10.61 -22.57
N LEU A 709 -17.25 10.69 -23.89
CA LEU A 709 -18.26 11.16 -24.83
C LEU A 709 -19.47 10.21 -24.89
N ASN A 710 -19.25 8.90 -24.77
CA ASN A 710 -20.36 7.94 -24.70
C ASN A 710 -21.28 8.21 -23.49
N LEU A 711 -20.72 8.59 -22.33
CA LEU A 711 -21.54 8.98 -21.18
C LEU A 711 -22.24 10.33 -21.39
N ILE A 712 -21.51 11.33 -21.90
CA ILE A 712 -22.03 12.68 -22.11
C ILE A 712 -23.16 12.72 -23.13
N GLU A 713 -23.04 11.99 -24.24
CA GLU A 713 -24.13 11.88 -25.23
C GLU A 713 -25.40 11.26 -24.63
N GLN A 714 -25.28 10.26 -23.76
CA GLN A 714 -26.44 9.67 -23.09
C GLN A 714 -27.07 10.69 -22.13
N LEU A 715 -26.27 11.44 -21.37
CA LEU A 715 -26.73 12.51 -20.51
C LEU A 715 -27.46 13.62 -21.29
N LEU A 716 -26.91 14.02 -22.43
CA LEU A 716 -27.51 15.04 -23.28
C LEU A 716 -28.88 14.59 -23.83
N LEU A 717 -29.02 13.32 -24.23
CA LEU A 717 -30.30 12.75 -24.67
C LEU A 717 -31.37 12.73 -23.58
N HIS A 718 -30.95 12.78 -22.30
CA HIS A 718 -31.80 12.85 -21.13
C HIS A 718 -31.93 14.27 -20.54
N GLY A 719 -31.47 15.29 -21.26
CA GLY A 719 -31.71 16.69 -20.88
C GLY A 719 -30.64 17.30 -19.97
N VAL A 720 -29.51 16.64 -19.72
CA VAL A 720 -28.41 17.20 -18.94
C VAL A 720 -27.42 17.92 -19.87
N PRO A 721 -27.29 19.27 -19.79
CA PRO A 721 -26.38 20.03 -20.64
C PRO A 721 -24.91 19.76 -20.35
N ALA A 722 -24.05 19.92 -21.36
CA ALA A 722 -22.62 19.65 -21.26
C ALA A 722 -21.76 20.80 -21.81
N ILE A 723 -20.61 21.05 -21.16
CA ILE A 723 -19.55 21.94 -21.63
C ILE A 723 -18.29 21.11 -21.88
N LEU A 724 -17.75 21.13 -23.10
CA LEU A 724 -16.50 20.45 -23.45
C LEU A 724 -15.41 21.50 -23.69
N ILE A 725 -14.30 21.39 -22.96
CA ILE A 725 -13.10 22.20 -23.19
C ILE A 725 -12.15 21.42 -24.07
N ASP A 726 -12.00 21.88 -25.32
CA ASP A 726 -11.34 21.17 -26.40
C ASP A 726 -10.03 21.87 -26.79
N ARG A 727 -8.92 21.29 -26.34
CA ARG A 727 -7.60 21.80 -26.64
C ARG A 727 -7.05 21.30 -27.98
N LYS A 728 -7.25 20.02 -28.28
CA LYS A 728 -6.75 19.38 -29.51
C LYS A 728 -7.54 19.77 -30.75
N GLY A 729 -8.80 20.17 -30.57
CA GLY A 729 -9.74 20.48 -31.65
C GLY A 729 -10.50 19.26 -32.16
N ASP A 730 -10.37 18.11 -31.50
CA ASP A 730 -11.00 16.85 -31.91
C ASP A 730 -12.49 16.84 -31.56
N LEU A 731 -12.87 17.46 -30.44
CA LEU A 731 -14.27 17.51 -29.96
C LEU A 731 -15.11 18.51 -30.78
N CYS A 732 -14.49 19.51 -31.41
CA CYS A 732 -15.13 20.42 -32.36
C CYS A 732 -15.80 19.67 -33.53
N GLY A 733 -15.49 18.40 -33.75
CA GLY A 733 -16.18 17.53 -34.71
C GLY A 733 -17.70 17.49 -34.54
N TYR A 734 -18.23 17.61 -33.31
CA TYR A 734 -19.69 17.65 -33.06
C TYR A 734 -20.38 18.86 -33.70
N ALA A 735 -19.66 19.94 -33.99
CA ALA A 735 -20.24 21.10 -34.70
C ALA A 735 -20.32 20.88 -36.23
N ARG A 736 -19.79 19.78 -36.76
CA ARG A 736 -19.81 19.49 -38.21
C ARG A 736 -21.01 18.62 -38.57
N GLN A 737 -21.78 19.05 -39.57
CA GLN A 737 -22.94 18.30 -40.07
C GLN A 737 -22.56 16.91 -40.60
N THR A 738 -21.35 16.75 -41.13
CA THR A 738 -20.81 15.46 -41.61
C THR A 738 -20.68 14.40 -40.53
N LEU A 739 -20.55 14.80 -39.25
CA LEU A 739 -20.52 13.87 -38.13
C LEU A 739 -21.89 13.22 -37.90
N PHE A 740 -22.99 13.78 -38.41
CA PHE A 740 -24.34 13.22 -38.24
C PHE A 740 -24.90 12.54 -39.50
N THR A 741 -24.28 12.73 -40.66
CA THR A 741 -24.76 12.18 -41.94
C THR A 741 -24.00 10.94 -42.43
N ARG A 742 -22.92 10.53 -41.75
CA ARG A 742 -22.12 9.34 -42.09
C ARG A 742 -22.72 8.08 -41.46
N ALA A 743 -23.13 7.12 -42.29
CA ALA A 743 -23.71 5.84 -41.84
C ALA A 743 -22.68 4.97 -41.08
N PRO A 744 -22.93 4.60 -39.81
CA PRO A 744 -22.12 3.66 -39.05
C PRO A 744 -22.51 2.19 -39.36
N PRO A 745 -21.62 1.22 -39.08
CA PRO A 745 -21.86 -0.20 -39.39
C PRO A 745 -22.93 -0.88 -38.51
N GLU A 746 -23.28 -0.32 -37.34
CA GLU A 746 -24.26 -0.89 -36.41
C GLU A 746 -25.55 -0.05 -36.32
N ALA A 747 -26.71 -0.72 -36.32
CA ALA A 747 -28.03 -0.08 -36.27
C ALA A 747 -28.29 0.70 -34.96
N ALA A 748 -27.74 0.25 -33.83
CA ALA A 748 -27.90 0.91 -32.53
C ALA A 748 -27.17 2.26 -32.46
N LEU A 749 -25.96 2.34 -33.04
CA LEU A 749 -25.18 3.58 -33.13
C LEU A 749 -25.84 4.59 -34.08
N GLU A 750 -26.45 4.11 -35.16
CA GLU A 750 -27.21 4.95 -36.09
C GLU A 750 -28.46 5.55 -35.44
N ALA A 751 -29.21 4.77 -34.67
CA ALA A 751 -30.38 5.26 -33.92
C ALA A 751 -30.01 6.35 -32.90
N ARG A 752 -28.91 6.14 -32.16
CA ARG A 752 -28.38 7.12 -31.19
C ARG A 752 -27.91 8.41 -31.86
N ARG A 753 -27.21 8.32 -32.99
CA ARG A 753 -26.75 9.48 -33.75
C ARG A 753 -27.90 10.34 -34.28
N ARG A 754 -28.97 9.72 -34.78
CA ARG A 754 -30.20 10.43 -35.17
C ARG A 754 -30.85 11.15 -33.98
N ALA A 755 -30.97 10.47 -32.85
CA ALA A 755 -31.53 11.07 -31.63
C ALA A 755 -30.70 12.29 -31.16
N LEU A 756 -29.36 12.23 -31.26
CA LEU A 756 -28.49 13.37 -30.94
C LEU A 756 -28.70 14.53 -31.93
N ALA A 757 -28.80 14.26 -33.23
CA ALA A 757 -29.03 15.30 -34.23
C ALA A 757 -30.37 16.04 -34.04
N GLU A 758 -31.42 15.33 -33.58
CA GLU A 758 -32.73 15.91 -33.32
C GLU A 758 -32.80 16.68 -31.98
N ARG A 759 -32.15 16.17 -30.92
CA ARG A 759 -32.29 16.68 -29.55
C ARG A 759 -31.20 17.65 -29.10
N LEU A 760 -30.07 17.75 -29.79
CA LEU A 760 -28.99 18.65 -29.38
C LEU A 760 -29.13 20.07 -29.94
N ASP A 761 -28.79 21.05 -29.11
CA ASP A 761 -28.42 22.41 -29.50
C ASP A 761 -26.91 22.58 -29.30
N ILE A 762 -26.15 22.50 -30.40
CA ILE A 762 -24.68 22.50 -30.38
C ILE A 762 -24.16 23.93 -30.58
N ALA A 763 -23.39 24.43 -29.62
CA ALA A 763 -22.73 25.74 -29.72
C ALA A 763 -21.21 25.58 -29.66
N LEU A 764 -20.51 26.06 -30.69
CA LEU A 764 -19.05 26.11 -30.74
C LEU A 764 -18.58 27.54 -30.42
N PHE A 765 -17.78 27.69 -29.37
CA PHE A 765 -17.16 28.93 -28.94
C PHE A 765 -15.65 28.88 -29.22
N THR A 766 -15.12 29.99 -29.75
CA THR A 766 -13.72 30.13 -30.16
C THR A 766 -13.15 31.42 -29.56
N PRO A 767 -12.82 31.43 -28.26
CA PRO A 767 -12.28 32.61 -27.59
C PRO A 767 -10.95 33.05 -28.25
N GLY A 768 -10.77 34.37 -28.39
CA GLY A 768 -9.58 34.94 -29.04
C GLY A 768 -9.53 34.78 -30.56
N HIS A 769 -10.61 34.37 -31.21
CA HIS A 769 -10.67 34.23 -32.67
C HIS A 769 -11.82 35.04 -33.30
N PRO A 770 -11.53 36.13 -34.04
CA PRO A 770 -12.55 37.06 -34.54
C PRO A 770 -13.48 36.50 -35.61
N GLY A 771 -13.06 35.45 -36.32
CA GLY A 771 -13.89 34.77 -37.32
C GLY A 771 -14.86 33.72 -36.78
N GLY A 772 -14.95 33.55 -35.45
CA GLY A 772 -15.85 32.57 -34.83
C GLY A 772 -16.70 33.19 -33.72
N ARG A 773 -17.37 32.36 -32.91
CA ARG A 773 -18.21 32.84 -31.80
C ARG A 773 -17.33 33.13 -30.59
N GLN A 774 -17.01 34.40 -30.39
CA GLN A 774 -16.11 34.84 -29.32
C GLN A 774 -16.77 34.78 -27.93
N LEU A 775 -15.96 34.45 -26.93
CA LEU A 775 -16.28 34.63 -25.52
C LEU A 775 -15.30 35.65 -24.94
N GLY A 776 -15.82 36.84 -24.62
CA GLY A 776 -15.06 37.89 -23.97
C GLY A 776 -14.73 37.52 -22.54
N LEU A 777 -13.46 37.69 -22.15
CA LEU A 777 -12.99 37.49 -20.78
C LEU A 777 -12.98 38.81 -20.02
N SER A 778 -13.64 38.83 -18.87
CA SER A 778 -13.33 39.83 -17.85
C SER A 778 -12.18 39.36 -16.98
N LEU A 779 -11.37 40.29 -16.44
CA LEU A 779 -10.30 39.96 -15.51
C LEU A 779 -10.83 39.34 -14.22
N MET A 780 -12.10 39.60 -13.88
CA MET A 780 -12.76 39.05 -12.72
C MET A 780 -14.22 38.73 -13.05
N PRO A 781 -14.78 37.59 -12.59
CA PRO A 781 -16.17 37.26 -12.86
C PRO A 781 -17.13 38.34 -12.36
N SER A 782 -18.19 38.62 -13.12
CA SER A 782 -19.27 39.51 -12.66
C SER A 782 -19.91 38.99 -11.36
N GLY A 783 -20.60 39.82 -10.59
CA GLY A 783 -21.39 39.33 -9.45
C GLY A 783 -20.59 38.79 -8.27
N ILE A 784 -19.26 38.92 -8.29
CA ILE A 784 -18.37 38.55 -7.18
C ILE A 784 -18.64 39.42 -5.95
N GLU A 785 -19.19 40.62 -6.17
CA GLU A 785 -19.68 41.55 -5.16
C GLU A 785 -20.78 40.96 -4.26
N ALA A 786 -21.48 39.92 -4.72
CA ALA A 786 -22.54 39.25 -3.96
C ALA A 786 -22.03 38.08 -3.11
N LEU A 787 -20.74 37.74 -3.19
CA LEU A 787 -20.13 36.70 -2.37
C LEU A 787 -19.77 37.23 -0.98
N PRO A 788 -19.71 36.38 0.06
CA PRO A 788 -19.17 36.76 1.36
C PRO A 788 -17.75 37.30 1.26
N ASP A 789 -17.37 38.23 2.14
CA ASP A 789 -16.08 38.96 2.13
C ASP A 789 -14.87 38.04 1.90
N LEU A 790 -14.78 36.96 2.69
CA LEU A 790 -13.68 36.01 2.58
C LEU A 790 -13.63 35.28 1.23
N GLU A 791 -14.79 34.89 0.68
CA GLU A 791 -14.86 34.18 -0.60
C GLU A 791 -14.59 35.10 -1.77
N ARG A 792 -15.05 36.35 -1.66
CA ARG A 792 -14.79 37.42 -2.60
C ARG A 792 -13.30 37.74 -2.67
N ASP A 793 -12.63 37.89 -1.53
CA ASP A 793 -11.20 38.16 -1.46
C ASP A 793 -10.34 36.99 -1.98
N GLN A 794 -10.78 35.75 -1.72
CA GLN A 794 -10.14 34.56 -2.26
C GLN A 794 -10.27 34.48 -3.79
N ALA A 795 -11.47 34.73 -4.32
CA ALA A 795 -11.71 34.70 -5.76
C ALA A 795 -10.99 35.84 -6.50
N ALA A 796 -10.93 37.03 -5.90
CA ALA A 796 -10.10 38.14 -6.37
C ALA A 796 -8.59 37.77 -6.35
N GLY A 797 -8.15 37.10 -5.28
CA GLY A 797 -6.80 36.56 -5.16
C GLY A 797 -6.46 35.57 -6.27
N TYR A 798 -7.34 34.61 -6.57
CA TYR A 798 -7.12 33.64 -7.66
C TYR A 798 -7.02 34.30 -9.03
N ALA A 799 -7.89 35.27 -9.32
CA ALA A 799 -7.85 36.03 -10.57
C ALA A 799 -6.54 36.82 -10.72
N ALA A 800 -6.06 37.46 -9.64
CA ALA A 800 -4.78 38.18 -9.63
C ALA A 800 -3.57 37.25 -9.81
N HIS A 801 -3.58 36.07 -9.17
CA HIS A 801 -2.51 35.08 -9.36
C HIS A 801 -2.47 34.55 -10.79
N ALA A 802 -3.63 34.31 -11.40
CA ALA A 802 -3.73 33.90 -12.79
C ALA A 802 -3.17 34.96 -13.76
N LEU A 803 -3.46 36.23 -13.52
CA LEU A 803 -2.89 37.33 -14.30
C LEU A 803 -1.37 37.44 -14.10
N GLY A 804 -0.88 37.24 -12.86
CA GLY A 804 0.56 37.21 -12.57
C GLY A 804 1.29 36.07 -13.27
N ASP A 805 0.67 34.89 -13.39
CA ASP A 805 1.22 33.76 -14.17
C ASP A 805 1.30 34.10 -15.66
N MET A 806 0.27 34.78 -16.19
CA MET A 806 0.24 35.24 -17.59
C MET A 806 1.30 36.31 -17.89
N LEU A 807 1.63 37.15 -16.92
CA LEU A 807 2.74 38.12 -16.99
C LEU A 807 4.12 37.46 -16.83
N GLY A 808 4.19 36.15 -16.55
CA GLY A 808 5.44 35.41 -16.44
C GLY A 808 6.18 35.58 -15.11
N TYR A 809 5.50 36.06 -14.07
CA TYR A 809 6.10 36.27 -12.75
C TYR A 809 6.49 34.94 -12.09
N LYS A 810 7.73 34.86 -11.59
CA LYS A 810 8.27 33.65 -10.93
C LYS A 810 8.27 33.81 -9.41
N GLN A 811 9.03 32.97 -8.71
CA GLN A 811 9.18 33.02 -7.24
C GLN A 811 10.31 33.95 -6.78
N THR A 812 10.77 34.87 -7.63
CA THR A 812 11.82 35.83 -7.27
C THR A 812 11.29 36.89 -6.29
N ARG A 813 12.18 37.54 -5.53
CA ARG A 813 11.78 38.58 -4.57
C ARG A 813 11.02 39.74 -5.23
N LYS A 814 11.43 40.13 -6.44
CA LYS A 814 10.77 41.19 -7.23
C LYS A 814 9.36 40.75 -7.65
N ASP A 815 9.25 39.57 -8.25
CA ASP A 815 7.99 39.02 -8.76
C ASP A 815 6.96 38.77 -7.65
N LYS A 816 7.40 38.33 -6.48
CA LYS A 816 6.54 38.22 -5.28
C LYS A 816 5.98 39.59 -4.86
N GLY A 817 6.79 40.64 -4.96
CA GLY A 817 6.34 42.02 -4.74
C GLY A 817 5.28 42.45 -5.75
N LEU A 818 5.52 42.23 -7.05
CA LEU A 818 4.57 42.57 -8.12
C LEU A 818 3.24 41.82 -7.98
N ARG A 819 3.28 40.51 -7.66
CA ARG A 819 2.08 39.70 -7.37
C ARG A 819 1.29 40.22 -6.17
N THR A 820 1.99 40.69 -5.14
CA THR A 820 1.33 41.24 -3.94
C THR A 820 0.57 42.52 -4.29
N VAL A 821 1.15 43.41 -5.09
CA VAL A 821 0.47 44.62 -5.58
C VAL A 821 -0.76 44.26 -6.42
N LEU A 822 -0.63 43.29 -7.33
CA LEU A 822 -1.75 42.76 -8.13
C LEU A 822 -2.91 42.23 -7.27
N VAL A 823 -2.62 41.40 -6.26
CA VAL A 823 -3.65 40.83 -5.38
C VAL A 823 -4.40 41.92 -4.63
N GLN A 824 -3.68 42.90 -4.07
CA GLN A 824 -4.30 44.01 -3.34
C GLN A 824 -5.16 44.90 -4.25
N ALA A 825 -4.71 45.16 -5.48
CA ALA A 825 -5.50 45.89 -6.47
C ALA A 825 -6.81 45.16 -6.80
N PHE A 826 -6.77 43.85 -7.06
CA PHE A 826 -7.97 43.06 -7.34
C PHE A 826 -8.95 43.01 -6.15
N GLN A 827 -8.43 42.84 -4.93
CA GLN A 827 -9.23 42.87 -3.71
C GLN A 827 -9.88 44.24 -3.48
N LEU A 828 -9.17 45.34 -3.77
CA LEU A 828 -9.73 46.69 -3.69
C LEU A 828 -10.91 46.87 -4.67
N PHE A 829 -10.78 46.41 -5.92
CA PHE A 829 -11.88 46.45 -6.89
C PHE A 829 -13.08 45.60 -6.47
N ALA A 830 -12.83 44.43 -5.87
CA ALA A 830 -13.87 43.54 -5.35
C ALA A 830 -14.60 44.14 -4.13
N ALA A 831 -13.86 44.81 -3.22
CA ALA A 831 -14.40 45.46 -2.04
C ALA A 831 -15.34 46.62 -2.38
N HIS A 832 -15.00 47.43 -3.41
CA HIS A 832 -15.75 48.62 -3.81
C HIS A 832 -16.91 48.35 -4.79
N GLY A 833 -17.22 47.07 -5.08
CA GLY A 833 -18.31 46.69 -5.99
C GLY A 833 -18.08 47.13 -7.45
N ALA A 834 -16.83 47.44 -7.81
CA ALA A 834 -16.43 47.90 -9.15
C ALA A 834 -15.93 46.75 -10.04
N SER A 835 -16.18 45.50 -9.64
CA SER A 835 -15.74 44.28 -10.31
C SER A 835 -16.08 44.21 -11.80
N ARG A 836 -17.24 44.74 -12.21
CA ARG A 836 -17.67 44.79 -13.62
C ARG A 836 -16.93 45.82 -14.47
N LYS A 837 -16.24 46.77 -13.83
CA LYS A 837 -15.43 47.80 -14.47
C LYS A 837 -13.94 47.44 -14.48
N LEU A 838 -13.56 46.28 -13.93
CA LEU A 838 -12.18 45.85 -13.87
C LEU A 838 -11.74 45.31 -15.24
N ASP A 839 -10.95 46.13 -15.92
CA ASP A 839 -10.23 45.82 -17.14
C ASP A 839 -8.74 46.19 -16.97
N VAL A 840 -7.91 45.89 -17.97
CA VAL A 840 -6.47 46.18 -17.88
C VAL A 840 -6.21 47.69 -17.78
N ALA A 841 -7.05 48.52 -18.40
CA ALA A 841 -6.88 49.97 -18.42
C ALA A 841 -7.13 50.60 -17.05
N SER A 842 -8.23 50.23 -16.40
CA SER A 842 -8.58 50.65 -15.03
C SER A 842 -7.59 50.11 -13.98
N LEU A 843 -7.05 48.91 -14.19
CA LEU A 843 -5.98 48.37 -13.33
C LEU A 843 -4.69 49.19 -13.47
N ILE A 844 -4.29 49.53 -14.70
CA ILE A 844 -3.15 50.42 -14.95
C ILE A 844 -3.37 51.78 -14.30
N GLU A 845 -4.54 52.38 -14.46
CA GLU A 845 -4.88 53.70 -13.89
C GLU A 845 -4.80 53.69 -12.36
N LEU A 846 -5.36 52.68 -11.70
CA LEU A 846 -5.33 52.54 -10.24
C LEU A 846 -3.88 52.45 -9.72
N ILE A 847 -3.04 51.64 -10.36
CA ILE A 847 -1.66 51.40 -9.94
C ILE A 847 -0.78 52.62 -10.29
N ALA A 848 -0.93 53.21 -11.47
CA ALA A 848 -0.14 54.35 -11.92
C ALA A 848 -0.40 55.62 -11.08
N ASN A 849 -1.65 55.81 -10.63
CA ASN A 849 -2.03 56.94 -9.78
C ASN A 849 -1.66 56.74 -8.31
N GLU A 850 -1.06 55.60 -7.93
CA GLU A 850 -0.70 55.25 -6.55
C GLU A 850 -1.88 55.48 -5.59
N ASP A 851 -3.04 54.87 -5.89
CA ASP A 851 -4.28 55.08 -5.13
C ASP A 851 -4.04 55.03 -3.60
N PRO A 852 -4.50 56.02 -2.82
CA PRO A 852 -4.20 56.10 -1.39
C PRO A 852 -4.60 54.86 -0.59
N ALA A 853 -5.69 54.18 -0.95
CA ALA A 853 -6.12 52.96 -0.27
C ALA A 853 -5.21 51.77 -0.61
N LEU A 854 -4.76 51.67 -1.86
CA LEU A 854 -3.79 50.66 -2.29
C LEU A 854 -2.43 50.86 -1.60
N VAL A 855 -1.92 52.10 -1.56
CA VAL A 855 -0.65 52.45 -0.91
C VAL A 855 -0.72 52.21 0.60
N ALA A 856 -1.82 52.60 1.26
CA ALA A 856 -2.01 52.36 2.69
C ALA A 856 -1.97 50.87 3.05
N THR A 857 -2.52 50.01 2.19
CA THR A 857 -2.57 48.56 2.40
C THR A 857 -1.21 47.89 2.17
N LEU A 858 -0.43 48.40 1.21
CA LEU A 858 0.90 47.86 0.87
C LEU A 858 2.02 48.37 1.81
N GLY A 859 1.81 49.49 2.51
CA GLY A 859 2.73 49.99 3.54
C GLY A 859 4.09 50.45 2.99
N ARG A 860 5.20 49.80 3.38
CA ARG A 860 6.60 50.18 3.04
C ARG A 860 7.13 49.52 1.75
N LEU A 861 6.27 49.02 0.87
CA LEU A 861 6.69 48.41 -0.40
C LEU A 861 7.38 49.44 -1.33
N ASP A 862 8.37 48.99 -2.08
CA ASP A 862 9.15 49.85 -2.98
C ASP A 862 8.25 50.38 -4.12
N THR A 863 8.14 51.71 -4.23
CA THR A 863 7.32 52.39 -5.25
C THR A 863 7.79 52.11 -6.67
N ARG A 864 9.02 51.61 -6.86
CA ARG A 864 9.52 51.14 -8.16
C ARG A 864 8.69 49.96 -8.71
N LEU A 865 8.12 49.14 -7.84
CA LEU A 865 7.30 47.99 -8.24
C LEU A 865 6.00 48.41 -8.95
N PHE A 866 5.44 49.59 -8.62
CA PHE A 866 4.23 50.09 -9.25
C PHE A 866 4.49 50.45 -10.71
N LYS A 867 5.62 51.13 -10.98
CA LYS A 867 6.03 51.50 -12.35
C LYS A 867 6.36 50.27 -13.19
N ASP A 868 7.04 49.28 -12.60
CA ASP A 868 7.35 48.02 -13.27
C ASP A 868 6.07 47.24 -13.62
N LEU A 869 5.11 47.16 -12.69
CA LEU A 869 3.83 46.50 -12.93
C LEU A 869 2.97 47.22 -13.99
N VAL A 870 2.94 48.55 -13.98
CA VAL A 870 2.26 49.34 -15.01
C VAL A 870 2.86 49.06 -16.39
N HIS A 871 4.19 49.05 -16.50
CA HIS A 871 4.87 48.72 -17.74
C HIS A 871 4.50 47.32 -18.25
N ASP A 872 4.55 46.32 -17.37
CA ASP A 872 4.21 44.94 -17.72
C ASP A 872 2.74 44.79 -18.18
N LEU A 873 1.81 45.51 -17.53
CA LEU A 873 0.39 45.53 -17.91
C LEU A 873 0.14 46.26 -19.23
N GLU A 874 0.87 47.33 -19.53
CA GLU A 874 0.82 48.02 -20.83
C GLU A 874 1.29 47.10 -21.97
N VAL A 875 2.38 46.36 -21.74
CA VAL A 875 2.87 45.34 -22.67
C VAL A 875 1.84 44.23 -22.87
N LEU A 876 1.19 43.77 -21.79
CA LEU A 876 0.13 42.76 -21.86
C LEU A 876 -1.08 43.24 -22.67
N LYS A 877 -1.51 44.49 -22.47
CA LYS A 877 -2.64 45.13 -23.16
C LYS A 877 -2.41 45.16 -24.67
N LEU A 878 -1.18 45.44 -25.12
CA LEU A 878 -0.83 45.45 -26.54
C LEU A 878 -0.74 44.03 -27.14
N ASN A 879 -0.19 43.08 -26.38
CA ASN A 879 0.07 41.72 -26.88
C ASN A 879 -1.14 40.78 -26.81
N THR A 880 -2.17 41.13 -26.04
CA THR A 880 -3.29 40.23 -25.73
C THR A 880 -4.66 40.89 -25.92
N ALA A 881 -4.72 41.91 -26.77
CA ALA A 881 -5.95 42.65 -27.07
C ALA A 881 -7.10 41.73 -27.50
N ASP A 882 -6.83 40.68 -28.30
CA ASP A 882 -7.86 39.77 -28.82
C ASP A 882 -8.50 38.88 -27.73
N LEU A 883 -7.76 38.57 -26.65
CA LEU A 883 -8.27 37.71 -25.57
C LEU A 883 -9.02 38.50 -24.51
N LEU A 884 -8.55 39.73 -24.25
CA LEU A 884 -9.08 40.64 -23.24
C LEU A 884 -10.03 41.68 -23.85
N SER A 885 -10.36 41.54 -25.14
CA SER A 885 -11.38 42.37 -25.78
C SER A 885 -12.75 42.04 -25.20
N MET A 886 -13.55 43.10 -25.00
CA MET A 886 -14.96 43.00 -24.65
C MET A 886 -15.84 42.83 -25.91
N ASP A 887 -15.23 42.71 -27.09
CA ASP A 887 -15.92 42.46 -28.36
C ASP A 887 -16.35 40.99 -28.47
N GLY A 888 -17.54 40.67 -27.96
CA GLY A 888 -18.11 39.32 -28.01
C GLY A 888 -19.17 39.09 -26.94
N GLU A 889 -19.69 37.86 -26.86
CA GLU A 889 -20.56 37.47 -25.75
C GLU A 889 -19.71 37.34 -24.48
N ALA A 890 -20.14 37.93 -23.35
CA ALA A 890 -19.42 37.78 -22.10
C ALA A 890 -19.41 36.32 -21.63
N LEU A 891 -18.31 35.87 -21.02
CA LEU A 891 -18.23 34.54 -20.42
C LEU A 891 -19.28 34.38 -19.30
N ASP A 892 -20.36 33.68 -19.63
CA ASP A 892 -21.46 33.41 -18.72
C ASP A 892 -21.85 31.92 -18.76
N VAL A 893 -22.10 31.35 -17.57
CA VAL A 893 -22.39 29.92 -17.41
C VAL A 893 -23.80 29.58 -17.90
N GLU A 894 -24.78 30.47 -17.74
CA GLU A 894 -26.15 30.22 -18.24
C GLU A 894 -26.19 30.23 -19.76
N LEU A 895 -25.42 31.11 -20.42
CA LEU A 895 -25.15 31.05 -21.85
C LEU A 895 -24.53 29.70 -22.27
N LEU A 896 -23.46 29.27 -21.59
CA LEU A 896 -22.77 28.00 -21.91
C LEU A 896 -23.65 26.76 -21.65
N LEU A 897 -24.59 26.81 -20.71
CA LEU A 897 -25.52 25.72 -20.43
C LEU A 897 -26.84 25.83 -21.20
N GLY A 898 -27.06 26.91 -21.95
CA GLY A 898 -28.31 27.14 -22.69
C GLY A 898 -29.52 27.23 -21.76
N LEU A 899 -29.36 27.90 -20.61
CA LEU A 899 -30.42 28.09 -19.62
C LEU A 899 -31.06 29.48 -19.75
N GLY A 900 -32.22 29.67 -19.12
CA GLY A 900 -32.93 30.94 -19.10
C GLY A 900 -33.25 31.46 -20.51
N PRO A 901 -32.81 32.68 -20.89
CA PRO A 901 -33.08 33.26 -22.21
C PRO A 901 -32.37 32.51 -23.37
N HIS A 902 -31.42 31.62 -23.07
CA HIS A 902 -30.65 30.88 -24.06
C HIS A 902 -31.17 29.44 -24.30
N ALA A 903 -32.29 29.07 -23.67
CA ALA A 903 -32.90 27.75 -23.80
C ALA A 903 -33.67 27.60 -25.12
N GLN A 904 -33.42 26.50 -25.82
CA GLN A 904 -34.22 26.09 -26.97
C GLN A 904 -35.23 25.00 -26.55
N PRO A 905 -36.55 25.22 -26.73
CA PRO A 905 -37.55 24.25 -26.33
C PRO A 905 -37.31 22.87 -26.94
N GLY A 906 -37.30 21.83 -26.09
CA GLY A 906 -37.12 20.44 -26.52
C GLY A 906 -35.69 20.04 -26.90
N LYS A 907 -34.70 20.93 -26.74
CA LYS A 907 -33.29 20.64 -27.05
C LYS A 907 -32.39 20.77 -25.83
N THR A 908 -31.35 19.93 -25.77
CA THR A 908 -30.31 19.96 -24.72
C THR A 908 -29.04 20.63 -25.26
N ARG A 909 -28.47 21.57 -24.50
CA ARG A 909 -27.24 22.28 -24.88
C ARG A 909 -26.00 21.39 -24.80
N LEU A 910 -25.23 21.36 -25.89
CA LEU A 910 -23.83 20.92 -25.90
C LEU A 910 -22.95 22.10 -26.32
N SER A 911 -22.22 22.68 -25.38
CA SER A 911 -21.26 23.75 -25.65
C SER A 911 -19.86 23.18 -25.78
N ILE A 912 -19.14 23.59 -26.82
CA ILE A 912 -17.76 23.20 -27.07
C ILE A 912 -16.94 24.48 -27.09
N VAL A 913 -15.94 24.57 -26.22
CA VAL A 913 -15.03 25.71 -26.19
C VAL A 913 -13.67 25.27 -26.70
N SER A 914 -13.27 25.78 -27.86
CA SER A 914 -11.98 25.47 -28.46
C SER A 914 -10.90 26.41 -27.93
N THR A 915 -9.96 25.90 -27.14
CA THR A 915 -8.84 26.72 -26.61
C THR A 915 -7.67 26.81 -27.57
N LYS A 916 -7.75 26.16 -28.75
CA LYS A 916 -6.67 26.10 -29.76
C LYS A 916 -6.22 27.47 -30.26
N PHE A 917 -7.13 28.44 -30.29
CA PHE A 917 -6.86 29.78 -30.83
C PHE A 917 -6.27 30.75 -29.80
N LEU A 918 -6.17 30.34 -28.53
CA LEU A 918 -5.63 31.16 -27.45
C LEU A 918 -4.11 31.29 -27.48
N GLY A 919 -3.42 30.48 -28.29
CA GLY A 919 -1.97 30.53 -28.46
C GLY A 919 -1.22 29.73 -27.39
N ASP A 920 -0.47 30.42 -26.54
CA ASP A 920 0.40 29.79 -25.55
C ASP A 920 -0.36 29.18 -24.35
N SER A 921 0.33 28.31 -23.61
CA SER A 921 -0.24 27.64 -22.44
C SER A 921 -0.64 28.60 -21.32
N ALA A 922 0.02 29.75 -21.18
CA ALA A 922 -0.28 30.71 -20.12
C ALA A 922 -1.63 31.39 -20.35
N ARG A 923 -1.94 31.74 -21.61
CA ARG A 923 -3.25 32.26 -22.03
C ARG A 923 -4.36 31.22 -21.86
N VAL A 924 -4.09 29.96 -22.20
CA VAL A 924 -5.03 28.85 -21.99
C VAL A 924 -5.34 28.65 -20.51
N LEU A 925 -4.30 28.57 -19.65
CA LEU A 925 -4.47 28.43 -18.21
C LEU A 925 -5.21 29.61 -17.60
N PHE A 926 -4.91 30.84 -18.03
CA PHE A 926 -5.63 32.03 -17.59
C PHE A 926 -7.12 31.97 -17.97
N TRP A 927 -7.44 31.66 -19.23
CA TRP A 927 -8.84 31.57 -19.69
C TRP A 927 -9.61 30.49 -18.93
N VAL A 928 -9.01 29.31 -18.75
CA VAL A 928 -9.65 28.21 -18.01
C VAL A 928 -9.82 28.56 -16.53
N ALA A 929 -8.87 29.26 -15.90
CA ALA A 929 -9.02 29.71 -14.52
C ALA A 929 -10.25 30.63 -14.36
N GLN A 930 -10.49 31.55 -15.29
CA GLN A 930 -11.68 32.42 -15.27
C GLN A 930 -12.98 31.63 -15.46
N LEU A 931 -13.00 30.63 -16.34
CA LEU A 931 -14.13 29.71 -16.48
C LEU A 931 -14.43 28.97 -15.17
N LEU A 932 -13.41 28.44 -14.50
CA LEU A 932 -13.58 27.70 -13.24
C LEU A 932 -14.13 28.58 -12.13
N LEU A 933 -13.70 29.85 -12.06
CA LEU A 933 -14.27 30.83 -11.12
C LEU A 933 -15.74 31.14 -11.44
N ALA A 934 -16.08 31.31 -12.72
CA ALA A 934 -17.47 31.53 -13.16
C ALA A 934 -18.38 30.32 -12.84
N LEU A 935 -17.89 29.09 -13.05
CA LEU A 935 -18.57 27.84 -12.70
C LEU A 935 -18.77 27.71 -11.18
N SER A 936 -17.74 27.99 -10.39
CA SER A 936 -17.81 27.92 -8.92
C SER A 936 -18.86 28.88 -8.35
N ARG A 937 -18.94 30.09 -8.90
CA ARG A 937 -19.99 31.06 -8.57
C ARG A 937 -21.39 30.54 -8.94
N TRP A 938 -21.55 29.97 -10.12
CA TRP A 938 -22.85 29.44 -10.57
C TRP A 938 -23.34 28.30 -9.69
N VAL A 939 -22.46 27.34 -9.37
CA VAL A 939 -22.74 26.23 -8.44
C VAL A 939 -23.18 26.76 -7.08
N SER A 940 -22.49 27.78 -6.56
CA SER A 940 -22.80 28.37 -5.26
C SER A 940 -24.15 29.10 -5.22
N ARG A 941 -24.58 29.68 -6.35
CA ARG A 941 -25.90 30.35 -6.47
C ARG A 941 -27.06 29.41 -6.67
N ALA A 942 -26.82 28.22 -7.23
CA ALA A 942 -27.86 27.34 -7.72
C ALA A 942 -27.64 25.86 -7.29
N PRO A 943 -27.51 25.59 -5.98
CA PRO A 943 -27.31 24.24 -5.48
C PRO A 943 -28.51 23.33 -5.81
N SER A 944 -28.27 22.17 -6.40
CA SER A 944 -29.17 21.01 -6.44
C SER A 944 -28.46 19.68 -6.09
N PRO A 945 -29.13 18.76 -5.37
CA PRO A 945 -28.66 17.38 -5.15
C PRO A 945 -28.70 16.49 -6.39
N HIS A 946 -29.19 17.00 -7.52
CA HIS A 946 -29.27 16.27 -8.78
C HIS A 946 -28.25 16.80 -9.80
N LEU A 947 -27.80 15.92 -10.69
CA LEU A 947 -26.88 16.30 -11.76
C LEU A 947 -27.54 17.31 -12.71
N ARG A 948 -27.09 18.58 -12.68
CA ARG A 948 -27.64 19.67 -13.50
C ARG A 948 -26.87 19.94 -14.79
N ALA A 949 -25.58 19.65 -14.82
CA ALA A 949 -24.70 19.89 -15.95
C ALA A 949 -23.42 19.06 -15.79
N VAL A 950 -22.71 18.83 -16.90
CA VAL A 950 -21.38 18.22 -16.90
C VAL A 950 -20.36 19.10 -17.62
N VAL A 951 -19.14 19.16 -17.08
CA VAL A 951 -18.01 19.84 -17.71
C VAL A 951 -16.92 18.81 -17.97
N LEU A 952 -16.52 18.64 -19.23
CA LEU A 952 -15.39 17.81 -19.63
C LEU A 952 -14.19 18.70 -19.92
N LEU A 953 -13.07 18.40 -19.27
CA LEU A 953 -11.77 18.99 -19.54
C LEU A 953 -10.93 17.96 -20.27
N ASP A 954 -10.71 18.14 -21.58
CA ASP A 954 -9.77 17.29 -22.30
C ASP A 954 -8.33 17.64 -21.89
N GLU A 955 -7.47 16.64 -21.73
CA GLU A 955 -6.09 16.81 -21.22
C GLU A 955 -6.00 17.56 -19.87
N ALA A 956 -6.67 17.00 -18.85
CA ALA A 956 -6.70 17.59 -17.51
C ALA A 956 -5.33 17.73 -16.81
N ASP A 957 -4.27 17.08 -17.31
CA ASP A 957 -2.90 17.16 -16.78
C ASP A 957 -2.29 18.56 -16.89
N MET A 958 -2.67 19.33 -17.92
CA MET A 958 -2.28 20.73 -18.03
C MET A 958 -2.95 21.59 -16.95
N TYR A 959 -4.21 21.32 -16.64
CA TYR A 959 -5.01 22.14 -15.72
C TYR A 959 -4.81 21.76 -14.25
N LEU A 960 -4.41 20.50 -13.98
CA LEU A 960 -4.20 19.95 -12.63
C LEU A 960 -2.95 19.04 -12.55
N PRO A 961 -1.74 19.59 -12.73
CA PRO A 961 -0.49 18.83 -12.69
C PRO A 961 -0.07 18.43 -11.26
N ALA A 962 0.66 17.32 -11.15
CA ALA A 962 1.10 16.76 -9.88
C ALA A 962 2.19 17.60 -9.18
N GLN A 963 3.15 18.14 -9.94
CA GLN A 963 4.32 18.82 -9.39
C GLN A 963 4.27 20.35 -9.44
N SER A 964 3.46 20.94 -10.33
CA SER A 964 3.37 22.39 -10.49
C SER A 964 2.05 22.94 -9.95
N GLN A 965 2.03 24.26 -9.73
CA GLN A 965 0.88 24.99 -9.19
C GLN A 965 0.42 26.03 -10.24
N PRO A 966 -0.20 25.61 -11.35
CA PRO A 966 -0.72 26.55 -12.33
C PRO A 966 -1.92 27.32 -11.76
N ALA A 967 -2.18 28.51 -12.30
CA ALA A 967 -3.34 29.35 -12.01
C ALA A 967 -4.69 28.62 -11.93
N THR A 968 -4.86 27.52 -12.66
CA THR A 968 -6.09 26.72 -12.70
C THR A 968 -6.27 25.79 -11.51
N LYS A 969 -5.19 25.38 -10.81
CA LYS A 969 -5.21 24.31 -9.81
C LYS A 969 -6.05 24.66 -8.58
N ALA A 970 -5.79 25.79 -7.95
CA ALA A 970 -6.56 26.21 -6.77
C ALA A 970 -8.05 26.49 -7.08
N PRO A 971 -8.41 27.19 -8.18
CA PRO A 971 -9.81 27.29 -8.63
C PRO A 971 -10.47 25.94 -8.92
N MET A 972 -9.74 24.99 -9.52
CA MET A 972 -10.23 23.64 -9.83
C MET A 972 -10.52 22.85 -8.55
N GLU A 973 -9.58 22.81 -7.61
CA GLU A 973 -9.75 22.11 -6.33
C GLU A 973 -10.93 22.69 -5.53
N ASN A 974 -11.10 24.02 -5.58
CA ASN A 974 -12.25 24.67 -4.97
C ASN A 974 -13.56 24.28 -5.66
N LEU A 975 -13.60 24.29 -7.00
CA LEU A 975 -14.77 23.85 -7.76
C LEU A 975 -15.11 22.39 -7.49
N LEU A 976 -14.13 21.47 -7.47
CA LEU A 976 -14.36 20.05 -7.19
C LEU A 976 -14.90 19.81 -5.77
N ARG A 977 -14.43 20.59 -4.79
CA ARG A 977 -14.95 20.53 -3.41
C ARG A 977 -16.40 21.03 -3.33
N ARG A 978 -16.69 22.14 -4.00
CA ARG A 978 -18.00 22.81 -3.94
C ARG A 978 -19.06 22.21 -4.86
N ALA A 979 -18.67 21.61 -5.97
CA ALA A 979 -19.58 20.99 -6.93
C ALA A 979 -20.27 19.74 -6.36
N ARG A 980 -19.70 19.10 -5.33
CA ARG A 980 -20.41 18.09 -4.51
C ARG A 980 -21.48 18.73 -3.62
N SER A 981 -21.17 19.82 -2.92
CA SER A 981 -22.12 20.62 -2.12
C SER A 981 -23.12 21.41 -2.97
N GLY A 982 -22.99 21.34 -4.30
CA GLY A 982 -24.07 21.58 -5.24
C GLY A 982 -25.35 20.89 -4.76
N GLY A 983 -25.30 19.75 -4.09
CA GLY A 983 -26.33 19.44 -3.09
C GLY A 983 -25.74 18.86 -1.83
N LEU A 984 -25.78 19.63 -0.72
CA LEU A 984 -26.16 19.21 0.64
C LEU A 984 -25.85 20.31 1.69
N GLU A 985 -26.88 20.92 2.28
CA GLU A 985 -27.20 20.89 3.73
C GLU A 985 -28.28 21.93 4.09
N HIS A 986 -29.41 21.45 4.60
CA HIS A 986 -30.40 22.22 5.35
C HIS A 986 -29.87 22.33 6.79
N ARG A 987 -29.48 23.52 7.23
CA ARG A 987 -29.36 23.81 8.68
C ARG A 987 -30.76 23.86 9.26
N SER A 988 -31.01 23.04 10.27
CA SER A 988 -32.21 23.07 11.10
C SER A 988 -32.32 24.43 11.79
N GLY A 989 -33.48 25.05 11.67
CA GLY A 989 -34.05 25.95 12.66
C GLY A 989 -35.22 25.25 13.32
#